data_AF-A0AA39I9V8-F1
#
_entry.id   AF-A0AA39I9V8-F1
#
_cell.length_a   1.000
_cell.length_b   1.000
_cell.length_c   1.000
_cell.angle_alpha   90.00
_cell.angle_beta   90.00
_cell.angle_gamma   90.00
#
_symmetry.space_group_name_H-M   'P 1'
#
loop_
_entity.id
_entity.type
_entity.pdbx_description
1 polymer ?
#
loop_
_entity_poly.entity_id
_entity_poly.type
_entity_poly.pdbx_seq_one_letter_code
_entity_poly.pdbx_strand_id
1 'polypeptide(L)'
;MADKSAYVPVEVSGSGNNKPRPAELNIDVDDAAYFGGSKPAATSASAPQEAASAPVTPANAPKQPIVYQKAKGYQKTYAYKNTENSVMPAHFDFLPWSPSAATECVWADDGVTDQHGLHKFKSYPIPRDKVLKNVLEAVGNTPLVKLNKIPQSFGIECNVYVKPEFFNAGGSVKDRIAIRMVEIAEQERRLRPGMTIIEPTSGNTGIGLALVAAVKGYKCIIVMPEKMSKEKADTMRALGAQIVRTPNEAAYDSPESHIGVAFRIHREIKDSIVLDQYLNCGNPMAHYEGTGSEIVDALNGNVDMVVVGTGTGGTISGISKRVKKVNPKCIVVGVDPEGSVISGAKGHHFEVEGIGYDFTPSVLDMSLIDEWVQVADKNTFNMARRLIKEEGLLCGGSSGANLWGAMQAAKKLKKGQNCVVILPDSIRNYMTKFLSDDWMLEKKFIDQSIPQVISLCPVHPLNDGIGYDPSAAAEHSWQVGKAKKLRSLTRPKLIGTIIEAVGWTPIVKLNRIPNAMGVECDIYVKCEYLNAAGSAKDRAAVRMVEEAEKAGVLKPGMTIIEPSCGNMAIGLAMIAAVKGYRLIAVMPKKMSAEKECTLRALGADVIRTSSEAPFDSPESYFGVCLRLRQQIPDSIILDQYRNVCNPLAHYETTGAEILDAVDNDLDMLVAGVGTGGTICGVSTKIKEECPKCKVVGVDHAKSTLSDPESEPGVYELEGIGSDFQSAVLNKSLIDEWVKADDKAAFEMARRLIREEGILCGGSSGANVWAACKAAAGLPKGKKVVVILPDSVRNYMSTFLDDEWMTKREYELPL
;
A
#
# COMPACT_ATOMS: atom_id res chain seq x y z
N MET A 1 26.27 -38.81 45.85
CA MET A 1 26.87 -38.90 44.49
C MET A 1 26.21 -37.79 43.67
N ALA A 2 26.57 -36.50 43.71
CA ALA A 2 27.85 -35.80 43.83
C ALA A 2 28.82 -36.08 42.66
N ASP A 3 28.78 -35.21 41.65
CA ASP A 3 29.90 -34.43 41.06
C ASP A 3 29.30 -33.49 39.99
N LYS A 4 29.40 -32.15 39.94
CA LYS A 4 30.43 -31.14 40.24
C LYS A 4 31.73 -31.27 39.44
N SER A 5 31.88 -30.44 38.41
CA SER A 5 33.14 -29.76 38.17
C SER A 5 32.91 -28.38 37.54
N ALA A 6 33.48 -27.38 38.21
CA ALA A 6 33.57 -25.97 37.85
C ALA A 6 35.04 -25.57 38.00
N TYR A 7 35.54 -24.67 37.16
CA TYR A 7 36.75 -23.84 37.36
C TYR A 7 36.57 -22.65 36.38
N VAL A 8 36.30 -21.40 36.75
CA VAL A 8 36.89 -20.39 37.68
C VAL A 8 38.22 -19.80 37.16
N PRO A 9 38.40 -18.46 37.18
CA PRO A 9 39.29 -17.69 36.30
C PRO A 9 40.66 -17.43 36.94
N VAL A 10 41.58 -16.87 36.15
CA VAL A 10 42.89 -16.40 36.63
C VAL A 10 43.05 -14.91 36.35
N GLU A 11 43.04 -14.12 37.42
CA GLU A 11 43.79 -12.85 37.52
C GLU A 11 45.12 -13.14 38.22
N VAL A 12 46.21 -12.51 37.74
CA VAL A 12 47.40 -12.27 38.55
C VAL A 12 47.86 -10.82 38.32
N SER A 13 47.92 -10.10 39.43
CA SER A 13 48.44 -8.75 39.65
C SER A 13 49.97 -8.64 39.53
N GLY A 14 50.49 -7.45 39.18
CA GLY A 14 51.92 -7.14 39.39
C GLY A 14 52.45 -5.82 38.81
N SER A 15 52.37 -4.78 39.62
CA SER A 15 53.07 -3.47 39.64
C SER A 15 54.38 -3.25 38.86
N GLY A 16 54.60 -1.99 38.40
CA GLY A 16 55.88 -1.29 38.61
C GLY A 16 56.53 -0.57 37.41
N ASN A 17 56.51 0.77 37.47
CA ASN A 17 57.21 1.78 36.66
C ASN A 17 58.57 1.42 36.01
N ASN A 18 58.75 1.83 34.74
CA ASN A 18 59.88 2.69 34.31
C ASN A 18 59.67 3.26 32.88
N LYS A 19 59.74 4.59 32.73
CA LYS A 19 59.99 5.36 31.48
C LYS A 19 61.52 5.40 31.21
N PRO A 20 62.09 5.84 30.04
CA PRO A 20 61.53 6.80 29.05
C PRO A 20 61.87 6.66 27.53
N ARG A 21 61.03 7.31 26.68
CA ARG A 21 61.33 8.19 25.50
C ARG A 21 61.67 7.63 24.07
N PRO A 22 61.57 8.44 22.96
CA PRO A 22 60.49 8.31 21.93
C PRO A 22 60.98 8.37 20.43
N ALA A 23 60.04 8.30 19.47
CA ALA A 23 60.10 8.91 18.12
C ALA A 23 58.66 8.99 17.56
N GLU A 24 57.99 10.15 17.52
CA GLU A 24 57.96 11.16 16.43
C GLU A 24 57.38 10.67 15.09
N LEU A 25 56.20 11.17 14.72
CA LEU A 25 56.07 12.10 13.58
C LEU A 25 54.70 12.80 13.57
N ASN A 26 54.79 14.13 13.43
CA ASN A 26 53.76 15.13 13.58
C ASN A 26 52.75 15.19 12.43
N ILE A 27 51.53 15.59 12.79
CA ILE A 27 50.55 16.25 11.93
C ILE A 27 50.47 17.69 12.45
N ASP A 28 50.55 18.69 11.58
CA ASP A 28 50.00 20.04 11.76
C ASP A 28 49.69 20.60 10.34
N VAL A 29 48.43 20.86 9.98
CA VAL A 29 47.58 22.08 10.07
C VAL A 29 48.09 23.38 9.42
N ASP A 30 47.12 23.99 8.71
CA ASP A 30 46.82 25.41 8.49
C ASP A 30 47.31 26.22 7.27
N ASP A 31 46.28 26.70 6.55
CA ASP A 31 45.93 28.08 6.23
C ASP A 31 46.21 28.74 4.85
N ALA A 32 45.07 29.18 4.29
CA ALA A 32 44.72 30.51 3.74
C ALA A 32 45.23 31.02 2.37
N ALA A 33 44.23 31.29 1.53
CA ALA A 33 43.99 32.46 0.68
C ALA A 33 44.91 32.75 -0.53
N TYR A 34 44.30 33.03 -1.70
CA TYR A 34 44.55 34.26 -2.49
C TYR A 34 43.48 34.52 -3.56
N PHE A 35 43.23 35.82 -3.79
CA PHE A 35 42.21 36.48 -4.59
C PHE A 35 42.49 36.59 -6.11
N GLY A 36 41.42 36.89 -6.87
CA GLY A 36 41.42 37.68 -8.12
C GLY A 36 41.23 36.85 -9.40
N GLY A 37 40.34 37.12 -10.35
CA GLY A 37 39.55 38.31 -10.68
C GLY A 37 39.64 38.53 -12.20
N SER A 38 38.52 38.52 -12.94
CA SER A 38 38.32 39.28 -14.19
C SER A 38 36.91 39.07 -14.76
N LYS A 39 36.38 40.14 -15.36
CA LYS A 39 35.00 40.36 -15.85
C LYS A 39 35.02 40.46 -17.41
N PRO A 40 33.91 40.74 -18.13
CA PRO A 40 33.43 39.98 -19.30
C PRO A 40 33.52 40.74 -20.65
N ALA A 41 33.22 40.08 -21.79
CA ALA A 41 32.71 40.73 -23.00
C ALA A 41 32.13 39.75 -24.04
N ALA A 42 31.13 40.24 -24.77
CA ALA A 42 30.33 39.58 -25.81
C ALA A 42 30.99 39.58 -27.21
N THR A 43 30.48 38.77 -28.15
CA THR A 43 30.08 39.19 -29.53
C THR A 43 29.56 38.04 -30.42
N SER A 44 28.37 38.29 -30.99
CA SER A 44 27.81 37.98 -32.34
C SER A 44 28.19 36.75 -33.20
N ALA A 45 27.11 36.04 -33.59
CA ALA A 45 26.67 35.65 -34.95
C ALA A 45 27.56 34.82 -35.91
N SER A 46 27.02 33.67 -36.36
CA SER A 46 26.73 33.34 -37.78
C SER A 46 26.28 31.87 -37.96
N ALA A 47 25.21 31.68 -38.75
CA ALA A 47 24.93 30.46 -39.53
C ALA A 47 25.76 30.53 -40.85
N PRO A 48 25.91 29.50 -41.73
CA PRO A 48 24.93 28.45 -42.04
C PRO A 48 25.51 27.08 -42.51
N GLN A 49 24.59 26.24 -43.00
CA GLN A 49 24.71 25.29 -44.13
C GLN A 49 24.78 23.77 -43.88
N GLU A 50 23.88 23.14 -44.64
CA GLU A 50 23.62 21.72 -44.87
C GLU A 50 24.86 20.97 -45.39
N ALA A 51 25.00 19.70 -45.00
CA ALA A 51 25.65 18.70 -45.87
C ALA A 51 25.13 17.28 -45.58
N ALA A 52 24.98 16.55 -46.68
CA ALA A 52 24.31 15.29 -46.84
C ALA A 52 24.94 14.10 -46.09
N SER A 53 24.07 13.11 -45.90
CA SER A 53 24.28 11.74 -45.45
C SER A 53 25.23 10.90 -46.32
N ALA A 54 26.11 10.13 -45.68
CA ALA A 54 26.54 8.79 -46.12
C ALA A 54 27.01 7.96 -44.91
N PRO A 55 26.86 6.62 -44.91
CA PRO A 55 26.88 5.79 -43.71
C PRO A 55 28.29 5.32 -43.36
N VAL A 56 28.63 5.33 -42.06
CA VAL A 56 29.85 4.69 -41.54
C VAL A 56 29.46 3.61 -40.54
N THR A 57 29.82 2.37 -40.90
CA THR A 57 29.82 1.17 -40.05
C THR A 57 30.67 1.37 -38.79
N PRO A 58 30.21 0.98 -37.59
CA PRO A 58 31.03 1.10 -36.39
C PRO A 58 32.00 -0.07 -36.25
N ALA A 59 33.29 0.27 -36.12
CA ALA A 59 34.36 -0.63 -35.73
C ALA A 59 34.26 -0.98 -34.24
N ASN A 60 34.44 -2.26 -33.93
CA ASN A 60 34.59 -2.80 -32.58
C ASN A 60 35.89 -2.31 -31.93
N ALA A 61 35.78 -1.84 -30.69
CA ALA A 61 36.89 -1.77 -29.73
C ALA A 61 36.45 -2.38 -28.39
N PRO A 62 37.29 -3.20 -27.73
CA PRO A 62 36.89 -3.98 -26.57
C PRO A 62 36.86 -3.14 -25.29
N LYS A 63 35.74 -3.18 -24.55
CA LYS A 63 35.65 -2.62 -23.20
C LYS A 63 36.26 -3.60 -22.20
N GLN A 64 37.22 -3.13 -21.41
CA GLN A 64 37.76 -3.84 -20.24
C GLN A 64 36.68 -4.05 -19.18
N PRO A 65 36.68 -5.18 -18.44
CA PRO A 65 35.71 -5.43 -17.39
C PRO A 65 36.09 -4.70 -16.09
N ILE A 66 35.10 -3.98 -15.55
CA ILE A 66 35.13 -3.42 -14.19
C ILE A 66 35.00 -4.59 -13.20
N VAL A 67 35.98 -4.74 -12.32
CA VAL A 67 36.02 -5.76 -11.26
C VAL A 67 35.27 -5.23 -10.03
N TYR A 68 34.17 -5.88 -9.66
CA TYR A 68 33.55 -5.71 -8.34
C TYR A 68 34.12 -6.76 -7.36
N GLN A 69 34.67 -6.30 -6.24
CA GLN A 69 35.11 -7.18 -5.14
C GLN A 69 33.89 -7.82 -4.46
N LYS A 70 33.89 -9.16 -4.40
CA LYS A 70 32.89 -9.98 -3.69
C LYS A 70 32.94 -9.74 -2.18
N ALA A 71 31.84 -9.29 -1.60
CA ALA A 71 31.54 -9.48 -0.18
C ALA A 71 31.29 -10.97 0.10
N LYS A 72 31.93 -11.52 1.13
CA LYS A 72 31.72 -12.89 1.62
C LYS A 72 30.52 -12.91 2.59
N GLY A 73 29.55 -13.78 2.34
CA GLY A 73 28.57 -14.20 3.34
C GLY A 73 27.16 -14.37 2.79
N TYR A 74 26.65 -15.61 2.85
CA TYR A 74 25.26 -16.02 2.62
C TYR A 74 24.65 -15.88 1.21
N GLN A 75 25.03 -16.81 0.33
CA GLN A 75 24.12 -17.35 -0.69
C GLN A 75 24.08 -18.88 -0.54
N LYS A 76 22.97 -19.43 -0.05
CA LYS A 76 22.56 -20.79 -0.42
C LYS A 76 21.62 -20.68 -1.61
N THR A 77 22.20 -20.39 -2.77
CA THR A 77 21.57 -20.66 -4.07
C THR A 77 21.70 -22.15 -4.33
N TYR A 78 20.58 -22.85 -4.51
CA TYR A 78 20.59 -24.22 -5.02
C TYR A 78 20.96 -24.16 -6.51
N ALA A 79 22.26 -24.13 -6.80
CA ALA A 79 22.78 -24.41 -8.13
C ALA A 79 22.92 -25.94 -8.27
N TYR A 80 22.00 -26.57 -9.00
CA TYR A 80 22.15 -27.98 -9.34
C TYR A 80 23.19 -28.13 -10.45
N LYS A 81 24.19 -28.99 -10.19
CA LYS A 81 25.21 -29.40 -11.17
C LYS A 81 24.52 -30.20 -12.27
N ASN A 82 24.72 -29.76 -13.52
CA ASN A 82 24.53 -30.62 -14.68
C ASN A 82 25.52 -31.79 -14.58
N THR A 83 25.02 -32.99 -14.29
CA THR A 83 25.76 -34.22 -14.54
C THR A 83 25.43 -34.67 -15.95
N GLU A 84 26.42 -34.56 -16.83
CA GLU A 84 26.40 -35.13 -18.18
C GLU A 84 26.13 -36.64 -18.14
N ASN A 85 25.45 -37.13 -19.17
CA ASN A 85 25.17 -38.54 -19.48
C ASN A 85 24.09 -39.27 -18.67
N SER A 86 22.86 -38.76 -18.74
CA SER A 86 21.71 -39.66 -18.91
C SER A 86 20.88 -39.19 -20.10
N VAL A 87 20.75 -40.04 -21.11
CA VAL A 87 19.83 -39.83 -22.22
C VAL A 87 18.42 -39.87 -21.62
N MET A 88 17.81 -38.70 -21.48
CA MET A 88 16.39 -38.57 -21.11
C MET A 88 15.54 -39.29 -22.17
N PRO A 89 14.64 -40.21 -21.79
CA PRO A 89 13.78 -40.88 -22.75
C PRO A 89 12.89 -39.87 -23.50
N ALA A 90 12.80 -40.02 -24.82
CA ALA A 90 12.19 -39.07 -25.77
C ALA A 90 10.65 -38.99 -25.74
N HIS A 91 10.00 -39.45 -24.67
CA HIS A 91 8.53 -39.42 -24.52
C HIS A 91 8.15 -39.10 -23.07
N PHE A 92 8.40 -37.87 -22.65
CA PHE A 92 7.67 -37.29 -21.53
C PHE A 92 6.65 -36.32 -22.13
N ASP A 93 5.35 -36.55 -21.89
CA ASP A 93 4.36 -35.49 -22.05
C ASP A 93 4.69 -34.39 -21.02
N PHE A 94 5.49 -33.42 -21.45
CA PHE A 94 6.18 -32.50 -20.54
C PHE A 94 5.23 -31.49 -19.87
N LEU A 95 4.03 -31.26 -20.41
CA LEU A 95 3.01 -30.40 -19.82
C LEU A 95 1.66 -31.11 -19.73
N PRO A 96 1.16 -31.44 -18.53
CA PRO A 96 -0.21 -31.94 -18.34
C PRO A 96 -1.26 -30.81 -18.42
N TRP A 97 -0.83 -29.57 -18.66
CA TRP A 97 -1.65 -28.36 -18.62
C TRP A 97 -1.89 -27.85 -20.05
N SER A 98 -3.15 -27.66 -20.40
CA SER A 98 -3.57 -26.96 -21.62
C SER A 98 -4.73 -26.04 -21.29
N PRO A 99 -4.79 -24.82 -21.86
CA PRO A 99 -5.95 -23.94 -21.74
C PRO A 99 -7.22 -24.55 -22.35
N SER A 100 -7.11 -25.58 -23.18
CA SER A 100 -8.25 -26.36 -23.70
C SER A 100 -8.60 -27.60 -22.89
N ALA A 101 -7.79 -27.97 -21.88
CA ALA A 101 -7.96 -29.18 -21.08
C ALA A 101 -8.85 -28.99 -19.84
N ALA A 102 -9.45 -27.80 -19.64
CA ALA A 102 -10.41 -27.61 -18.57
C ALA A 102 -11.59 -28.57 -18.73
N THR A 103 -11.90 -29.31 -17.67
CA THR A 103 -13.20 -29.94 -17.51
C THR A 103 -14.27 -28.84 -17.51
N GLU A 104 -15.32 -29.00 -18.32
CA GLU A 104 -16.37 -28.00 -18.46
C GLU A 104 -16.95 -27.65 -17.07
N CYS A 105 -16.68 -26.44 -16.59
CA CYS A 105 -17.33 -25.93 -15.39
C CYS A 105 -18.81 -25.68 -15.73
N VAL A 106 -19.68 -26.56 -15.26
CA VAL A 106 -21.11 -26.49 -15.55
C VAL A 106 -21.80 -25.60 -14.53
N TRP A 107 -22.26 -24.43 -14.98
CA TRP A 107 -22.99 -23.47 -14.14
C TRP A 107 -24.45 -23.89 -13.97
N ALA A 108 -24.91 -23.94 -12.71
CA ALA A 108 -26.29 -24.16 -12.33
C ALA A 108 -26.82 -22.99 -11.48
N ASP A 109 -28.08 -23.07 -11.03
CA ASP A 109 -28.68 -22.00 -10.22
C ASP A 109 -28.10 -21.93 -8.79
N ASP A 110 -27.67 -23.06 -8.23
CA ASP A 110 -27.21 -23.20 -6.85
C ASP A 110 -25.69 -23.38 -6.71
N GLY A 111 -24.95 -23.51 -7.81
CA GLY A 111 -23.50 -23.67 -7.79
C GLY A 111 -22.88 -23.89 -9.15
N VAL A 112 -21.61 -24.31 -9.13
CA VAL A 112 -20.85 -24.71 -10.31
C VAL A 112 -20.30 -26.11 -10.09
N THR A 113 -20.49 -27.00 -11.06
CA THR A 113 -19.93 -28.35 -11.01
C THR A 113 -18.65 -28.41 -11.83
N ASP A 114 -17.59 -28.95 -11.25
CA ASP A 114 -16.36 -29.32 -11.96
C ASP A 114 -16.05 -30.82 -11.73
N GLN A 115 -14.83 -31.24 -12.10
CA GLN A 115 -14.37 -32.63 -11.94
C GLN A 115 -14.31 -33.14 -10.49
N HIS A 116 -14.41 -32.25 -9.49
CA HIS A 116 -14.40 -32.58 -8.07
C HIS A 116 -15.80 -32.54 -7.43
N GLY A 117 -16.83 -32.13 -8.19
CA GLY A 117 -18.23 -32.15 -7.78
C GLY A 117 -18.87 -30.77 -7.81
N LEU A 118 -20.02 -30.66 -7.13
CA LEU A 118 -20.81 -29.41 -7.06
C LEU A 118 -20.26 -28.47 -5.98
N HIS A 119 -19.87 -27.28 -6.39
CA HIS A 119 -19.47 -26.17 -5.52
C HIS A 119 -20.62 -25.19 -5.37
N LYS A 120 -21.28 -25.23 -4.21
CA LYS A 120 -22.44 -24.37 -3.94
C LYS A 120 -22.06 -22.90 -3.85
N PHE A 121 -22.92 -22.03 -4.36
CA PHE A 121 -22.76 -20.59 -4.19
C PHE A 121 -22.90 -20.16 -2.73
N LYS A 122 -22.09 -19.19 -2.33
CA LYS A 122 -22.32 -18.45 -1.07
C LYS A 122 -23.60 -17.61 -1.16
N SER A 123 -24.33 -17.52 -0.04
CA SER A 123 -25.47 -16.61 0.06
C SER A 123 -25.01 -15.14 0.00
N TYR A 124 -25.85 -14.28 -0.59
CA TYR A 124 -25.67 -12.83 -0.59
C TYR A 124 -26.81 -12.14 0.18
N PRO A 125 -26.55 -11.11 1.01
CA PRO A 125 -25.23 -10.56 1.32
C PRO A 125 -24.37 -11.55 2.11
N ILE A 126 -23.05 -11.50 1.89
CA ILE A 126 -22.10 -12.31 2.67
C ILE A 126 -22.10 -11.73 4.10
N PRO A 127 -22.49 -12.51 5.13
CA PRO A 127 -22.54 -12.01 6.50
C PRO A 127 -21.16 -11.54 6.98
N ARG A 128 -21.14 -10.45 7.75
CA ARG A 128 -19.93 -9.95 8.41
C ARG A 128 -20.23 -9.60 9.86
N ASP A 129 -19.42 -10.14 10.75
CA ASP A 129 -19.43 -9.78 12.16
C ASP A 129 -18.85 -8.37 12.33
N LYS A 130 -19.24 -7.67 13.41
CA LYS A 130 -18.67 -6.33 13.70
C LYS A 130 -17.16 -6.39 13.95
N VAL A 131 -16.70 -7.49 14.53
CA VAL A 131 -15.30 -7.86 14.69
C VAL A 131 -14.99 -9.04 13.80
N LEU A 132 -14.03 -8.87 12.91
CA LEU A 132 -13.61 -9.89 11.96
C LEU A 132 -12.69 -10.91 12.63
N LYS A 133 -12.87 -12.18 12.31
CA LYS A 133 -12.11 -13.29 12.91
C LYS A 133 -10.64 -13.25 12.52
N ASN A 134 -10.35 -12.77 11.32
CA ASN A 134 -9.01 -12.54 10.80
C ASN A 134 -9.11 -11.57 9.60
N VAL A 135 -7.95 -11.17 9.05
CA VAL A 135 -7.88 -10.16 8.00
C VAL A 135 -8.53 -10.60 6.67
N LEU A 136 -8.71 -11.92 6.43
CA LEU A 136 -9.32 -12.41 5.19
C LEU A 136 -10.81 -12.02 5.08
N GLU A 137 -11.51 -11.86 6.20
CA GLU A 137 -12.91 -11.40 6.21
C GLU A 137 -13.05 -9.91 5.83
N ALA A 138 -11.93 -9.16 5.79
CA ALA A 138 -11.91 -7.79 5.28
C ALA A 138 -11.91 -7.73 3.74
N VAL A 139 -11.79 -8.88 3.04
CA VAL A 139 -11.87 -8.96 1.58
C VAL A 139 -13.33 -8.93 1.13
N GLY A 140 -13.63 -8.04 0.17
CA GLY A 140 -14.95 -7.77 -0.38
C GLY A 140 -15.66 -6.59 0.27
N ASN A 141 -16.94 -6.40 -0.05
CA ASN A 141 -17.74 -5.25 0.39
C ASN A 141 -17.03 -3.89 0.11
N THR A 142 -16.37 -3.83 -1.05
CA THR A 142 -15.73 -2.60 -1.54
C THR A 142 -16.81 -1.62 -1.97
N PRO A 143 -16.64 -0.30 -1.78
CA PRO A 143 -17.68 0.65 -2.15
C PRO A 143 -17.79 0.75 -3.69
N LEU A 144 -18.89 1.29 -4.17
CA LEU A 144 -19.04 1.81 -5.53
C LEU A 144 -18.92 3.34 -5.46
N VAL A 145 -18.01 3.93 -6.24
CA VAL A 145 -17.67 5.36 -6.16
C VAL A 145 -18.05 6.06 -7.44
N LYS A 146 -18.78 7.17 -7.39
CA LYS A 146 -19.08 7.98 -8.57
C LYS A 146 -17.84 8.77 -9.02
N LEU A 147 -17.57 8.79 -10.33
CA LEU A 147 -16.58 9.71 -10.92
C LEU A 147 -17.25 11.04 -11.28
N ASN A 148 -16.55 12.15 -11.04
CA ASN A 148 -17.15 13.47 -11.13
C ASN A 148 -16.50 14.37 -12.18
N LYS A 149 -15.21 14.18 -12.51
CA LYS A 149 -14.45 15.07 -13.41
C LYS A 149 -14.08 14.38 -14.72
N ILE A 150 -13.50 13.18 -14.64
CA ILE A 150 -12.98 12.50 -15.83
C ILE A 150 -14.09 12.26 -16.87
N PRO A 151 -15.26 11.70 -16.54
CA PRO A 151 -16.33 11.49 -17.52
C PRO A 151 -16.77 12.78 -18.24
N GLN A 152 -16.83 13.90 -17.52
CA GLN A 152 -17.21 15.19 -18.08
C GLN A 152 -16.20 15.67 -19.13
N SER A 153 -14.90 15.47 -18.89
CA SER A 153 -13.84 15.82 -19.85
C SER A 153 -13.90 15.02 -21.16
N PHE A 154 -14.61 13.88 -21.18
CA PHE A 154 -14.87 13.07 -22.37
C PHE A 154 -16.26 13.26 -22.97
N GLY A 155 -17.07 14.18 -22.41
CA GLY A 155 -18.45 14.40 -22.85
C GLY A 155 -19.40 13.22 -22.55
N ILE A 156 -19.10 12.42 -21.52
CA ILE A 156 -19.94 11.27 -21.13
C ILE A 156 -21.13 11.75 -20.30
N GLU A 157 -22.35 11.46 -20.77
CA GLU A 157 -23.60 11.89 -20.14
C GLU A 157 -24.14 10.91 -19.07
N CYS A 158 -23.81 9.62 -19.20
CA CYS A 158 -24.27 8.60 -18.26
C CYS A 158 -23.54 8.73 -16.91
N ASN A 159 -24.07 8.11 -15.85
CA ASN A 159 -23.33 7.96 -14.62
C ASN A 159 -22.17 6.97 -14.84
N VAL A 160 -20.97 7.33 -14.39
CA VAL A 160 -19.82 6.43 -14.36
C VAL A 160 -19.44 6.19 -12.91
N TYR A 161 -19.46 4.92 -12.53
CA TYR A 161 -19.08 4.45 -11.22
C TYR A 161 -17.84 3.56 -11.32
N VAL A 162 -16.97 3.64 -10.33
CA VAL A 162 -15.81 2.76 -10.20
C VAL A 162 -15.95 1.86 -8.99
N LYS A 163 -15.52 0.61 -9.14
CA LYS A 163 -15.46 -0.41 -8.09
C LYS A 163 -14.00 -0.59 -7.65
N PRO A 164 -13.51 0.19 -6.66
CA PRO A 164 -12.14 0.11 -6.17
C PRO A 164 -11.88 -1.18 -5.39
N GLU A 165 -11.37 -2.19 -6.08
CA GLU A 165 -10.99 -3.47 -5.49
C GLU A 165 -9.66 -3.43 -4.72
N PHE A 166 -8.95 -2.30 -4.80
CA PHE A 166 -7.75 -2.04 -4.02
C PHE A 166 -7.98 -1.83 -2.53
N PHE A 167 -9.24 -1.77 -2.07
CA PHE A 167 -9.61 -1.77 -0.64
C PHE A 167 -9.55 -3.15 0.02
N ASN A 168 -9.42 -4.23 -0.76
CA ASN A 168 -9.26 -5.57 -0.17
C ASN A 168 -7.97 -5.65 0.66
N ALA A 169 -7.92 -6.57 1.62
CA ALA A 169 -6.82 -6.68 2.60
C ALA A 169 -5.41 -6.80 1.98
N GLY A 170 -5.27 -7.57 0.90
CA GLY A 170 -4.04 -7.73 0.12
C GLY A 170 -3.84 -6.62 -0.91
N GLY A 171 -4.83 -5.76 -1.11
CA GLY A 171 -4.79 -4.58 -1.97
C GLY A 171 -5.21 -4.84 -3.41
N SER A 172 -5.95 -5.93 -3.70
CA SER A 172 -6.39 -6.24 -5.06
C SER A 172 -7.68 -7.05 -5.17
N VAL A 173 -8.25 -7.07 -6.38
CA VAL A 173 -9.39 -7.93 -6.77
C VAL A 173 -9.08 -9.42 -6.64
N LYS A 174 -7.81 -9.81 -6.67
CA LYS A 174 -7.38 -11.23 -6.67
C LYS A 174 -7.44 -11.86 -5.28
N ASP A 175 -7.54 -11.05 -4.23
CA ASP A 175 -7.72 -11.53 -2.86
C ASP A 175 -9.02 -12.36 -2.76
N ARG A 176 -10.05 -11.97 -3.52
CA ARG A 176 -11.34 -12.69 -3.59
C ARG A 176 -11.19 -14.11 -4.12
N ILE A 177 -10.45 -14.25 -5.22
CA ILE A 177 -10.26 -15.56 -5.87
C ILE A 177 -9.32 -16.44 -5.06
N ALA A 178 -8.30 -15.85 -4.42
CA ALA A 178 -7.38 -16.58 -3.56
C ALA A 178 -8.13 -17.25 -2.40
N ILE A 179 -9.01 -16.51 -1.73
CA ILE A 179 -9.86 -17.06 -0.67
C ILE A 179 -10.77 -18.16 -1.22
N ARG A 180 -11.49 -17.89 -2.32
CA ARG A 180 -12.49 -18.85 -2.82
C ARG A 180 -11.87 -20.15 -3.34
N MET A 181 -10.74 -20.08 -4.05
CA MET A 181 -10.03 -21.27 -4.53
C MET A 181 -9.50 -22.12 -3.36
N VAL A 182 -8.96 -21.48 -2.31
CA VAL A 182 -8.50 -22.18 -1.10
C VAL A 182 -9.66 -22.82 -0.35
N GLU A 183 -10.77 -22.11 -0.16
CA GLU A 183 -11.96 -22.67 0.52
C GLU A 183 -12.54 -23.88 -0.22
N ILE A 184 -12.61 -23.84 -1.55
CA ILE A 184 -13.06 -24.99 -2.35
C ILE A 184 -12.10 -26.17 -2.13
N ALA A 185 -10.79 -25.95 -2.25
CA ALA A 185 -9.79 -27.01 -2.05
C ALA A 185 -9.79 -27.58 -0.62
N GLU A 186 -10.08 -26.75 0.40
CA GLU A 186 -10.27 -27.19 1.79
C GLU A 186 -11.54 -28.05 1.93
N GLN A 187 -12.67 -27.63 1.35
CA GLN A 187 -13.94 -28.36 1.38
C GLN A 187 -13.84 -29.73 0.69
N GLU A 188 -13.10 -29.80 -0.41
CA GLU A 188 -12.78 -31.03 -1.14
C GLU A 188 -11.75 -31.92 -0.41
N ARG A 189 -11.14 -31.43 0.67
CA ARG A 189 -10.02 -32.08 1.39
C ARG A 189 -8.76 -32.30 0.53
N ARG A 190 -8.66 -31.61 -0.60
CA ARG A 190 -7.47 -31.55 -1.46
C ARG A 190 -6.36 -30.71 -0.83
N LEU A 191 -6.74 -29.71 -0.03
CA LEU A 191 -5.82 -28.89 0.76
C LEU A 191 -6.04 -29.16 2.26
N ARG A 192 -4.96 -29.49 2.98
CA ARG A 192 -4.95 -29.84 4.41
C ARG A 192 -3.93 -28.96 5.18
N PRO A 193 -4.11 -28.72 6.49
CA PRO A 193 -3.19 -27.89 7.27
C PRO A 193 -1.72 -28.27 7.06
N GLY A 194 -0.87 -27.25 6.87
CA GLY A 194 0.59 -27.42 6.67
C GLY A 194 1.03 -27.80 5.24
N MET A 195 0.10 -28.06 4.32
CA MET A 195 0.41 -28.27 2.89
C MET A 195 1.01 -27.03 2.22
N THR A 196 1.56 -27.22 1.01
CA THR A 196 2.16 -26.16 0.20
C THR A 196 1.25 -25.75 -0.95
N ILE A 197 0.89 -24.47 -1.01
CA ILE A 197 0.23 -23.86 -2.17
C ILE A 197 1.31 -23.41 -3.14
N ILE A 198 1.21 -23.85 -4.39
CA ILE A 198 2.05 -23.42 -5.50
C ILE A 198 1.16 -22.70 -6.51
N GLU A 199 1.56 -21.54 -7.03
CA GLU A 199 0.76 -20.85 -8.05
C GLU A 199 1.64 -20.21 -9.14
N PRO A 200 1.38 -20.51 -10.43
CA PRO A 200 1.93 -19.74 -11.54
C PRO A 200 1.16 -18.42 -11.71
N THR A 201 1.80 -17.28 -11.45
CA THR A 201 1.12 -15.98 -11.51
C THR A 201 2.04 -14.81 -11.75
N SER A 202 1.53 -13.81 -12.47
CA SER A 202 2.17 -12.52 -12.73
C SER A 202 1.98 -11.47 -11.62
N GLY A 203 1.41 -11.82 -10.45
CA GLY A 203 1.42 -10.88 -9.33
C GLY A 203 0.32 -11.08 -8.29
N ASN A 204 -0.83 -10.42 -8.48
CA ASN A 204 -1.80 -10.18 -7.41
C ASN A 204 -2.43 -11.45 -6.83
N THR A 205 -2.64 -12.50 -7.65
CA THR A 205 -3.10 -13.81 -7.14
C THR A 205 -2.06 -14.43 -6.20
N GLY A 206 -0.76 -14.23 -6.47
CA GLY A 206 0.31 -14.68 -5.60
C GLY A 206 0.32 -13.93 -4.26
N ILE A 207 0.06 -12.61 -4.26
CA ILE A 207 -0.11 -11.84 -3.02
C ILE A 207 -1.34 -12.33 -2.24
N GLY A 208 -2.48 -12.53 -2.91
CA GLY A 208 -3.69 -13.04 -2.28
C GLY A 208 -3.50 -14.43 -1.67
N LEU A 209 -2.82 -15.34 -2.37
CA LEU A 209 -2.53 -16.68 -1.85
C LEU A 209 -1.48 -16.67 -0.75
N ALA A 210 -0.46 -15.81 -0.83
CA ALA A 210 0.51 -15.62 0.25
C ALA A 210 -0.18 -15.07 1.52
N LEU A 211 -1.12 -14.14 1.37
CA LEU A 211 -1.95 -13.63 2.45
C LEU A 211 -2.79 -14.73 3.10
N VAL A 212 -3.49 -15.53 2.29
CA VAL A 212 -4.29 -16.66 2.79
C VAL A 212 -3.39 -17.70 3.48
N ALA A 213 -2.21 -17.98 2.92
CA ALA A 213 -1.24 -18.92 3.46
C ALA A 213 -0.67 -18.46 4.81
N ALA A 214 -0.33 -17.18 4.97
CA ALA A 214 0.12 -16.59 6.23
C ALA A 214 -0.92 -16.80 7.34
N VAL A 215 -2.18 -16.45 7.07
CA VAL A 215 -3.29 -16.55 8.04
C VAL A 215 -3.62 -18.01 8.38
N LYS A 216 -3.73 -18.89 7.37
CA LYS A 216 -4.15 -20.29 7.55
C LYS A 216 -3.01 -21.25 7.87
N GLY A 217 -1.75 -20.81 7.82
CA GLY A 217 -0.58 -21.63 8.12
C GLY A 217 -0.19 -22.61 7.00
N TYR A 218 -0.37 -22.23 5.74
CA TYR A 218 0.15 -22.97 4.60
C TYR A 218 1.55 -22.49 4.21
N LYS A 219 2.34 -23.36 3.58
CA LYS A 219 3.51 -22.91 2.84
C LYS A 219 3.05 -22.34 1.49
N CYS A 220 3.76 -21.35 0.97
CA CYS A 220 3.40 -20.72 -0.30
C CYS A 220 4.64 -20.58 -1.19
N ILE A 221 4.52 -21.04 -2.43
CA ILE A 221 5.54 -20.89 -3.48
C ILE A 221 4.88 -20.21 -4.67
N ILE A 222 5.39 -19.05 -5.05
CA ILE A 222 4.90 -18.29 -6.20
C ILE A 222 5.91 -18.39 -7.32
N VAL A 223 5.45 -18.83 -8.49
CA VAL A 223 6.25 -18.91 -9.71
C VAL A 223 5.85 -17.78 -10.63
N MET A 224 6.77 -16.85 -10.94
CA MET A 224 6.48 -15.63 -11.69
C MET A 224 7.60 -15.27 -12.68
N PRO A 225 7.30 -14.59 -13.80
CA PRO A 225 8.33 -14.06 -14.69
C PRO A 225 9.23 -13.00 -14.03
N GLU A 226 10.43 -12.80 -14.57
CA GLU A 226 11.40 -11.80 -14.09
C GLU A 226 10.92 -10.35 -14.22
N LYS A 227 10.11 -10.02 -15.24
CA LYS A 227 9.62 -8.65 -15.51
C LYS A 227 8.66 -8.10 -14.46
N MET A 228 8.13 -8.95 -13.57
CA MET A 228 7.17 -8.52 -12.55
C MET A 228 7.86 -7.66 -11.48
N SER A 229 7.21 -6.56 -11.10
CA SER A 229 7.71 -5.50 -10.20
C SER A 229 8.41 -6.05 -8.94
N LYS A 230 9.43 -5.33 -8.45
CA LYS A 230 10.10 -5.64 -7.17
C LYS A 230 9.10 -5.59 -6.02
N GLU A 231 8.20 -4.60 -6.02
CA GLU A 231 7.21 -4.32 -4.99
C GLU A 231 6.27 -5.51 -4.73
N LYS A 232 5.81 -6.18 -5.79
CA LYS A 232 5.02 -7.42 -5.68
C LYS A 232 5.83 -8.54 -5.00
N ALA A 233 7.08 -8.74 -5.42
CA ALA A 233 7.92 -9.78 -4.86
C ALA A 233 8.25 -9.51 -3.39
N ASP A 234 8.56 -8.28 -3.02
CA ASP A 234 8.83 -7.91 -1.63
C ASP A 234 7.59 -8.13 -0.75
N THR A 235 6.41 -7.75 -1.24
CA THR A 235 5.14 -8.02 -0.53
C THR A 235 4.93 -9.51 -0.30
N MET A 236 5.17 -10.35 -1.32
CA MET A 236 5.04 -11.81 -1.20
C MET A 236 6.06 -12.41 -0.23
N ARG A 237 7.32 -11.97 -0.27
CA ARG A 237 8.36 -12.43 0.69
C ARG A 237 8.04 -12.03 2.12
N ALA A 238 7.54 -10.82 2.32
CA ALA A 238 7.10 -10.32 3.62
C ALA A 238 5.98 -11.19 4.20
N LEU A 239 5.01 -11.58 3.35
CA LEU A 239 3.95 -12.55 3.69
C LEU A 239 4.46 -13.99 3.90
N GLY A 240 5.76 -14.26 3.69
CA GLY A 240 6.38 -15.57 3.90
C GLY A 240 6.34 -16.50 2.69
N ALA A 241 5.93 -16.02 1.51
CA ALA A 241 6.00 -16.82 0.29
C ALA A 241 7.43 -16.94 -0.25
N GLN A 242 7.76 -18.12 -0.76
CA GLN A 242 8.96 -18.34 -1.55
C GLN A 242 8.69 -17.95 -3.00
N ILE A 243 9.68 -17.34 -3.66
CA ILE A 243 9.52 -16.86 -5.04
C ILE A 243 10.49 -17.60 -5.95
N VAL A 244 9.95 -18.16 -7.03
CA VAL A 244 10.70 -18.73 -8.13
C VAL A 244 10.51 -17.83 -9.35
N ARG A 245 11.61 -17.38 -9.94
CA ARG A 245 11.60 -16.54 -11.15
C ARG A 245 11.79 -17.40 -12.40
N THR A 246 11.10 -17.05 -13.48
CA THR A 246 11.24 -17.70 -14.79
C THR A 246 11.57 -16.67 -15.89
N PRO A 247 12.18 -17.09 -17.01
CA PRO A 247 12.44 -16.21 -18.16
C PRO A 247 11.16 -15.53 -18.69
N ASN A 248 11.30 -14.31 -19.21
CA ASN A 248 10.16 -13.52 -19.69
C ASN A 248 9.68 -13.95 -21.08
N GLU A 249 10.60 -14.45 -21.89
CA GLU A 249 10.42 -14.82 -23.30
C GLU A 249 9.88 -16.24 -23.45
N ALA A 250 9.78 -17.00 -22.36
CA ALA A 250 9.23 -18.35 -22.38
C ALA A 250 7.74 -18.29 -22.72
N ALA A 251 7.37 -18.87 -23.86
CA ALA A 251 5.98 -19.10 -24.24
C ALA A 251 5.24 -19.86 -23.14
N TYR A 252 3.93 -19.62 -22.99
CA TYR A 252 3.14 -20.22 -21.91
C TYR A 252 3.22 -21.76 -21.86
N ASP A 253 3.37 -22.41 -23.02
CA ASP A 253 3.49 -23.86 -23.23
C ASP A 253 4.95 -24.37 -23.24
N SER A 254 5.90 -23.54 -22.81
CA SER A 254 7.27 -23.96 -22.57
C SER A 254 7.39 -24.64 -21.20
N PRO A 255 8.21 -25.69 -21.05
CA PRO A 255 8.59 -26.25 -19.75
C PRO A 255 9.22 -25.22 -18.79
N GLU A 256 9.86 -24.18 -19.34
CA GLU A 256 10.47 -23.09 -18.58
C GLU A 256 9.54 -21.89 -18.37
N SER A 257 8.29 -21.99 -18.83
CA SER A 257 7.27 -21.01 -18.48
C SER A 257 6.95 -21.09 -16.99
N HIS A 258 6.48 -19.99 -16.42
CA HIS A 258 6.00 -19.97 -15.04
C HIS A 258 4.95 -21.07 -14.74
N ILE A 259 4.15 -21.46 -15.73
CA ILE A 259 3.19 -22.58 -15.63
C ILE A 259 3.93 -23.92 -15.58
N GLY A 260 4.81 -24.18 -16.55
CA GLY A 260 5.59 -25.43 -16.62
C GLY A 260 6.42 -25.65 -15.36
N VAL A 261 7.10 -24.60 -14.88
CA VAL A 261 7.90 -24.64 -13.65
C VAL A 261 7.03 -24.89 -12.42
N ALA A 262 5.84 -24.29 -12.30
CA ALA A 262 4.94 -24.55 -11.18
C ALA A 262 4.50 -26.02 -11.09
N PHE A 263 4.12 -26.62 -12.23
CA PHE A 263 3.74 -28.04 -12.27
C PHE A 263 4.92 -28.98 -12.07
N ARG A 264 6.14 -28.59 -12.50
CA ARG A 264 7.38 -29.31 -12.17
C ARG A 264 7.62 -29.32 -10.65
N ILE A 265 7.57 -28.16 -10.01
CA ILE A 265 7.73 -28.04 -8.54
C ILE A 265 6.67 -28.86 -7.80
N HIS A 266 5.41 -28.84 -8.27
CA HIS A 266 4.33 -29.62 -7.68
C HIS A 266 4.61 -31.14 -7.69
N ARG A 267 5.21 -31.67 -8.77
CA ARG A 267 5.60 -33.09 -8.86
C ARG A 267 6.73 -33.45 -7.91
N GLU A 268 7.61 -32.50 -7.59
CA GLU A 268 8.77 -32.71 -6.72
C GLU A 268 8.43 -32.53 -5.23
N ILE A 269 7.52 -31.61 -4.90
CA ILE A 269 7.13 -31.31 -3.53
C ILE A 269 5.89 -32.12 -3.15
N LYS A 270 6.08 -33.13 -2.28
CA LYS A 270 4.97 -33.86 -1.64
C LYS A 270 4.06 -32.89 -0.87
N ASP A 271 2.79 -33.27 -0.71
CA ASP A 271 1.79 -32.47 0.02
C ASP A 271 1.70 -31.02 -0.48
N SER A 272 1.73 -30.85 -1.81
CA SER A 272 1.52 -29.58 -2.48
C SER A 272 0.30 -29.60 -3.39
N ILE A 273 -0.18 -28.41 -3.77
CA ILE A 273 -1.28 -28.22 -4.70
C ILE A 273 -1.00 -27.00 -5.59
N VAL A 274 -1.35 -27.12 -6.88
CA VAL A 274 -1.51 -25.96 -7.77
C VAL A 274 -3.00 -25.63 -7.82
N LEU A 275 -3.39 -24.43 -7.40
CA LEU A 275 -4.81 -24.04 -7.40
C LEU A 275 -5.29 -23.65 -8.79
N ASP A 276 -4.41 -23.02 -9.57
CA ASP A 276 -4.57 -22.73 -10.99
C ASP A 276 -5.74 -21.79 -11.31
N GLN A 277 -5.47 -20.49 -11.15
CA GLN A 277 -6.45 -19.44 -11.46
C GLN A 277 -6.99 -19.44 -12.90
N TYR A 278 -6.35 -20.15 -13.84
CA TYR A 278 -6.75 -20.17 -15.25
C TYR A 278 -7.83 -21.22 -15.54
N LEU A 279 -7.92 -22.27 -14.71
CA LEU A 279 -8.87 -23.38 -14.85
C LEU A 279 -9.90 -23.43 -13.71
N ASN A 280 -9.55 -22.92 -12.52
CA ASN A 280 -10.33 -23.12 -11.30
C ASN A 280 -11.66 -22.33 -11.30
N CYS A 281 -12.79 -23.03 -11.16
CA CYS A 281 -14.12 -22.44 -11.11
C CYS A 281 -14.29 -21.42 -9.96
N GLY A 282 -13.52 -21.56 -8.87
CA GLY A 282 -13.48 -20.64 -7.74
C GLY A 282 -13.14 -19.20 -8.14
N ASN A 283 -12.39 -19.00 -9.23
CA ASN A 283 -12.06 -17.67 -9.74
C ASN A 283 -13.32 -16.91 -10.23
N PRO A 284 -14.04 -17.33 -11.29
CA PRO A 284 -15.26 -16.64 -11.71
C PRO A 284 -16.37 -16.72 -10.66
N MET A 285 -16.45 -17.79 -9.86
CA MET A 285 -17.43 -17.88 -8.77
C MET A 285 -17.28 -16.77 -7.74
N ALA A 286 -16.06 -16.43 -7.32
CA ALA A 286 -15.83 -15.36 -6.34
C ALA A 286 -16.41 -14.01 -6.81
N HIS A 287 -16.38 -13.77 -8.12
CA HIS A 287 -16.92 -12.55 -8.73
C HIS A 287 -18.42 -12.62 -8.97
N TYR A 288 -19.00 -13.80 -9.25
CA TYR A 288 -20.45 -13.99 -9.32
C TYR A 288 -21.12 -13.87 -7.95
N GLU A 289 -20.51 -14.43 -6.90
CA GLU A 289 -21.00 -14.43 -5.52
C GLU A 289 -20.81 -13.06 -4.85
N GLY A 290 -19.61 -12.50 -4.99
CA GLY A 290 -19.20 -11.25 -4.36
C GLY A 290 -19.34 -10.05 -5.28
N THR A 291 -18.32 -9.78 -6.11
CA THR A 291 -18.16 -8.51 -6.82
C THR A 291 -19.38 -8.09 -7.64
N GLY A 292 -19.94 -8.99 -8.44
CA GLY A 292 -21.13 -8.75 -9.25
C GLY A 292 -22.39 -8.54 -8.40
N SER A 293 -22.54 -9.28 -7.30
CA SER A 293 -23.69 -9.12 -6.39
C SER A 293 -23.63 -7.79 -5.67
N GLU A 294 -22.43 -7.37 -5.24
CA GLU A 294 -22.21 -6.05 -4.63
C GLU A 294 -22.52 -4.91 -5.59
N ILE A 295 -22.20 -5.05 -6.88
CA ILE A 295 -22.53 -4.05 -7.91
C ILE A 295 -24.04 -3.97 -8.13
N VAL A 296 -24.70 -5.11 -8.31
CA VAL A 296 -26.17 -5.20 -8.47
C VAL A 296 -26.88 -4.58 -7.27
N ASP A 297 -26.47 -4.92 -6.06
CA ASP A 297 -27.06 -4.41 -4.82
C ASP A 297 -26.84 -2.89 -4.68
N ALA A 298 -25.62 -2.40 -4.92
CA ALA A 298 -25.32 -0.96 -4.82
C ALA A 298 -26.12 -0.08 -5.80
N LEU A 299 -26.54 -0.63 -6.94
CA LEU A 299 -27.32 0.07 -7.97
C LEU A 299 -28.78 -0.39 -8.07
N ASN A 300 -29.25 -1.21 -7.12
CA ASN A 300 -30.59 -1.79 -7.12
C ASN A 300 -30.95 -2.47 -8.47
N GLY A 301 -30.00 -3.19 -9.06
CA GLY A 301 -30.14 -3.86 -10.35
C GLY A 301 -30.00 -2.97 -11.59
N ASN A 302 -29.93 -1.65 -11.44
CA ASN A 302 -29.84 -0.71 -12.57
C ASN A 302 -28.40 -0.57 -13.07
N VAL A 303 -27.92 -1.58 -13.79
CA VAL A 303 -26.58 -1.59 -14.41
C VAL A 303 -26.73 -1.70 -15.92
N ASP A 304 -26.32 -0.67 -16.66
CA ASP A 304 -26.45 -0.61 -18.12
C ASP A 304 -25.18 -1.06 -18.83
N MET A 305 -24.02 -0.86 -18.20
CA MET A 305 -22.73 -1.29 -18.72
C MET A 305 -21.78 -1.68 -17.60
N VAL A 306 -21.01 -2.75 -17.81
CA VAL A 306 -19.85 -3.11 -16.99
C VAL A 306 -18.60 -3.17 -17.85
N VAL A 307 -17.51 -2.60 -17.36
CA VAL A 307 -16.22 -2.52 -18.07
C VAL A 307 -15.13 -3.16 -17.21
N VAL A 308 -14.49 -4.19 -17.75
CA VAL A 308 -13.53 -5.01 -17.01
C VAL A 308 -12.32 -5.35 -17.89
N GLY A 309 -11.13 -5.07 -17.37
CA GLY A 309 -9.88 -5.53 -17.98
C GLY A 309 -9.69 -7.03 -17.84
N THR A 310 -9.31 -7.69 -18.92
CA THR A 310 -9.29 -9.15 -18.99
C THR A 310 -7.87 -9.69 -18.83
N GLY A 311 -7.60 -10.34 -17.70
CA GLY A 311 -6.44 -11.20 -17.49
C GLY A 311 -6.84 -12.66 -17.61
N THR A 312 -7.07 -13.32 -16.46
CA THR A 312 -7.64 -14.68 -16.43
C THR A 312 -9.05 -14.76 -17.01
N GLY A 313 -9.81 -13.66 -17.02
CA GLY A 313 -11.21 -13.64 -17.45
C GLY A 313 -12.23 -14.02 -16.39
N GLY A 314 -11.81 -14.45 -15.20
CA GLY A 314 -12.75 -14.79 -14.14
C GLY A 314 -13.57 -13.59 -13.63
N THR A 315 -12.95 -12.40 -13.52
CA THR A 315 -13.65 -11.19 -13.09
C THR A 315 -14.76 -10.78 -14.07
N ILE A 316 -14.45 -10.70 -15.37
CA ILE A 316 -15.45 -10.32 -16.37
C ILE A 316 -16.53 -11.40 -16.48
N SER A 317 -16.18 -12.68 -16.49
CA SER A 317 -17.14 -13.78 -16.62
C SER A 317 -18.10 -13.83 -15.42
N GLY A 318 -17.57 -13.78 -14.19
CA GLY A 318 -18.39 -13.83 -12.98
C GLY A 318 -19.32 -12.63 -12.82
N ILE A 319 -18.81 -11.41 -13.04
CA ILE A 319 -19.64 -10.19 -13.00
C ILE A 319 -20.72 -10.25 -14.09
N SER A 320 -20.36 -10.64 -15.31
CA SER A 320 -21.30 -10.69 -16.43
C SER A 320 -22.44 -11.66 -16.20
N LYS A 321 -22.15 -12.89 -15.71
CA LYS A 321 -23.19 -13.86 -15.34
C LYS A 321 -24.15 -13.28 -14.29
N ARG A 322 -23.63 -12.59 -13.28
CA ARG A 322 -24.46 -12.01 -12.21
C ARG A 322 -25.31 -10.84 -12.70
N VAL A 323 -24.69 -9.90 -13.42
CA VAL A 323 -25.38 -8.69 -13.89
C VAL A 323 -26.39 -9.03 -14.97
N LYS A 324 -26.07 -9.89 -15.95
CA LYS A 324 -27.02 -10.31 -16.98
C LYS A 324 -28.19 -11.15 -16.43
N LYS A 325 -28.03 -11.81 -15.27
CA LYS A 325 -29.14 -12.47 -14.56
C LYS A 325 -30.20 -11.47 -14.07
N VAL A 326 -29.80 -10.22 -13.78
CA VAL A 326 -30.71 -9.15 -13.31
C VAL A 326 -31.14 -8.22 -14.44
N ASN A 327 -30.20 -7.82 -15.29
CA ASN A 327 -30.44 -7.02 -16.48
C ASN A 327 -29.78 -7.69 -17.70
N PRO A 328 -30.52 -8.53 -18.46
CA PRO A 328 -29.99 -9.20 -19.66
C PRO A 328 -29.48 -8.25 -20.74
N LYS A 329 -29.93 -6.98 -20.72
CA LYS A 329 -29.52 -5.93 -21.67
C LYS A 329 -28.25 -5.20 -21.26
N CYS A 330 -27.69 -5.47 -20.07
CA CYS A 330 -26.45 -4.86 -19.64
C CYS A 330 -25.34 -5.21 -20.64
N ILE A 331 -24.63 -4.17 -21.08
CA ILE A 331 -23.50 -4.26 -22.00
C ILE A 331 -22.25 -4.63 -21.21
N VAL A 332 -21.59 -5.70 -21.61
CA VAL A 332 -20.33 -6.16 -21.04
C VAL A 332 -19.20 -5.78 -21.99
N VAL A 333 -18.27 -4.96 -21.49
CA VAL A 333 -17.11 -4.50 -22.25
C VAL A 333 -15.84 -5.11 -21.67
N GLY A 334 -15.14 -5.92 -22.46
CA GLY A 334 -13.80 -6.39 -22.17
C GLY A 334 -12.75 -5.37 -22.58
N VAL A 335 -11.78 -5.09 -21.70
CA VAL A 335 -10.61 -4.27 -22.02
C VAL A 335 -9.38 -5.16 -22.10
N ASP A 336 -8.64 -5.05 -23.20
CA ASP A 336 -7.48 -5.89 -23.50
C ASP A 336 -6.31 -5.00 -23.92
N PRO A 337 -5.08 -5.19 -23.42
CA PRO A 337 -3.96 -4.38 -23.89
C PRO A 337 -3.62 -4.71 -25.34
N GLU A 338 -3.18 -3.70 -26.09
CA GLU A 338 -2.55 -3.94 -27.38
C GLU A 338 -1.36 -4.89 -27.20
N GLY A 339 -1.32 -5.96 -27.99
CA GLY A 339 -0.32 -7.03 -27.86
C GLY A 339 -0.78 -8.26 -27.11
N SER A 340 -1.98 -8.26 -26.52
CA SER A 340 -2.63 -9.51 -26.10
C SER A 340 -3.40 -10.17 -27.26
N VAL A 341 -3.51 -11.49 -27.21
CA VAL A 341 -4.29 -12.27 -28.18
C VAL A 341 -5.74 -12.50 -27.76
N ILE A 342 -6.14 -12.13 -26.54
CA ILE A 342 -7.49 -12.43 -26.00
C ILE A 342 -8.59 -11.80 -26.87
N SER A 343 -8.41 -10.54 -27.27
CA SER A 343 -9.33 -9.84 -28.18
C SER A 343 -9.02 -10.06 -29.67
N GLY A 344 -8.10 -10.99 -30.00
CA GLY A 344 -7.73 -11.34 -31.38
C GLY A 344 -6.61 -10.49 -32.01
N ALA A 345 -5.86 -9.71 -31.21
CA ALA A 345 -4.70 -8.95 -31.70
C ALA A 345 -3.46 -9.83 -31.97
N LYS A 346 -2.47 -9.26 -32.69
CA LYS A 346 -1.15 -9.87 -32.83
C LYS A 346 -0.35 -9.69 -31.54
N GLY A 347 0.15 -10.80 -31.01
CA GLY A 347 0.96 -10.85 -29.80
C GLY A 347 2.21 -9.96 -29.88
N HIS A 348 2.38 -9.04 -28.93
CA HIS A 348 3.62 -8.29 -28.70
C HIS A 348 3.72 -7.80 -27.25
N HIS A 349 4.89 -7.28 -26.87
CA HIS A 349 5.16 -6.87 -25.48
C HIS A 349 4.38 -5.61 -25.08
N PHE A 350 3.93 -5.57 -23.83
CA PHE A 350 3.30 -4.44 -23.16
C PHE A 350 3.75 -4.37 -21.68
N GLU A 351 3.68 -3.18 -21.10
CA GLU A 351 4.15 -2.84 -19.75
C GLU A 351 3.07 -2.95 -18.67
N VAL A 352 1.79 -2.79 -19.04
CA VAL A 352 0.68 -2.95 -18.09
C VAL A 352 0.64 -4.37 -17.52
N GLU A 353 0.44 -4.47 -16.21
CA GLU A 353 0.46 -5.76 -15.50
C GLU A 353 -0.95 -6.21 -15.09
N GLY A 354 -1.23 -7.50 -15.24
CA GLY A 354 -2.45 -8.14 -14.71
C GLY A 354 -3.62 -8.26 -15.68
N ILE A 355 -3.49 -7.74 -16.90
CA ILE A 355 -4.42 -7.89 -18.03
C ILE A 355 -3.63 -8.31 -19.28
N GLY A 356 -4.30 -9.00 -20.21
CA GLY A 356 -3.72 -9.55 -21.43
C GLY A 356 -2.93 -10.84 -21.22
N TYR A 357 -3.08 -11.79 -22.15
CA TYR A 357 -2.28 -13.01 -22.28
C TYR A 357 -1.96 -13.32 -23.75
N ASP A 358 -1.04 -14.26 -23.94
CA ASP A 358 -0.68 -14.94 -25.20
C ASP A 358 -1.50 -16.23 -25.45
N PHE A 359 -2.44 -16.54 -24.55
CA PHE A 359 -3.45 -17.60 -24.68
C PHE A 359 -4.81 -17.11 -24.15
N THR A 360 -5.87 -17.88 -24.43
CA THR A 360 -7.22 -17.64 -23.87
C THR A 360 -7.44 -18.56 -22.67
N PRO A 361 -7.56 -18.05 -21.43
CA PRO A 361 -7.81 -18.89 -20.25
C PRO A 361 -9.19 -19.54 -20.26
N SER A 362 -9.35 -20.73 -19.69
CA SER A 362 -10.61 -21.49 -19.74
C SER A 362 -11.73 -20.89 -18.90
N VAL A 363 -11.39 -20.16 -17.82
CA VAL A 363 -12.38 -19.47 -16.98
C VAL A 363 -12.97 -18.21 -17.64
N LEU A 364 -12.49 -17.82 -18.82
CA LEU A 364 -13.04 -16.73 -19.62
C LEU A 364 -14.19 -17.22 -20.51
N ASP A 365 -15.41 -16.77 -20.21
CA ASP A 365 -16.59 -17.04 -21.03
C ASP A 365 -16.81 -15.90 -22.04
N MET A 366 -16.22 -16.06 -23.23
CA MET A 366 -16.29 -15.08 -24.32
C MET A 366 -17.71 -14.79 -24.80
N SER A 367 -18.65 -15.73 -24.61
CA SER A 367 -20.05 -15.58 -25.06
C SER A 367 -20.82 -14.50 -24.30
N LEU A 368 -20.31 -14.07 -23.14
CA LEU A 368 -20.93 -13.05 -22.30
C LEU A 368 -20.48 -11.63 -22.62
N ILE A 369 -19.48 -11.48 -23.49
CA ILE A 369 -18.82 -10.19 -23.76
C ILE A 369 -19.41 -9.60 -25.04
N ASP A 370 -20.00 -8.42 -24.91
CA ASP A 370 -20.68 -7.76 -26.03
C ASP A 370 -19.69 -6.97 -26.88
N GLU A 371 -18.66 -6.36 -26.26
CA GLU A 371 -17.68 -5.52 -26.95
C GLU A 371 -16.26 -5.66 -26.36
N TRP A 372 -15.26 -5.48 -27.22
CA TRP A 372 -13.85 -5.41 -26.84
C TRP A 372 -13.26 -4.05 -27.14
N VAL A 373 -12.45 -3.53 -26.22
CA VAL A 373 -11.67 -2.31 -26.42
C VAL A 373 -10.20 -2.62 -26.18
N GLN A 374 -9.39 -2.40 -27.21
CA GLN A 374 -7.94 -2.48 -27.11
C GLN A 374 -7.34 -1.17 -26.60
N VAL A 375 -6.30 -1.25 -25.78
CA VAL A 375 -5.65 -0.06 -25.19
C VAL A 375 -4.14 -0.17 -25.17
N ALA A 376 -3.47 0.86 -25.69
CA ALA A 376 -2.03 1.04 -25.58
C ALA A 376 -1.60 1.46 -24.16
N ASP A 377 -0.39 1.06 -23.75
CA ASP A 377 0.21 1.42 -22.45
C ASP A 377 0.20 2.93 -22.17
N LYS A 378 0.49 3.77 -23.19
CA LYS A 378 0.48 5.22 -23.03
C LYS A 378 -0.89 5.72 -22.52
N ASN A 379 -1.98 5.20 -23.07
CA ASN A 379 -3.33 5.59 -22.67
C ASN A 379 -3.67 5.03 -21.28
N THR A 380 -3.28 3.79 -21.02
CA THR A 380 -3.43 3.11 -19.73
C THR A 380 -2.82 3.93 -18.58
N PHE A 381 -1.52 4.26 -18.67
CA PHE A 381 -0.82 4.91 -17.57
C PHE A 381 -1.20 6.38 -17.40
N ASN A 382 -1.42 7.11 -18.50
CA ASN A 382 -1.92 8.48 -18.40
C ASN A 382 -3.31 8.53 -17.75
N MET A 383 -4.22 7.61 -18.10
CA MET A 383 -5.53 7.54 -17.45
C MET A 383 -5.44 7.14 -15.97
N ALA A 384 -4.54 6.21 -15.60
CA ALA A 384 -4.30 5.87 -14.19
C ALA A 384 -3.81 7.09 -13.39
N ARG A 385 -2.90 7.90 -13.95
CA ARG A 385 -2.44 9.14 -13.30
C ARG A 385 -3.55 10.19 -13.20
N ARG A 386 -4.45 10.27 -14.17
CA ARG A 386 -5.65 11.13 -14.09
C ARG A 386 -6.60 10.69 -12.98
N LEU A 387 -6.86 9.38 -12.83
CA LEU A 387 -7.65 8.83 -11.72
C LEU A 387 -7.11 9.27 -10.35
N ILE A 388 -5.78 9.25 -10.20
CA ILE A 388 -5.11 9.69 -8.97
C ILE A 388 -5.27 11.21 -8.79
N LYS A 389 -4.86 12.00 -9.79
CA LYS A 389 -4.78 13.47 -9.70
C LYS A 389 -6.14 14.19 -9.71
N GLU A 390 -7.14 13.65 -10.38
CA GLU A 390 -8.43 14.32 -10.57
C GLU A 390 -9.53 13.78 -9.65
N GLU A 391 -9.46 12.50 -9.28
CA GLU A 391 -10.51 11.81 -8.50
C GLU A 391 -9.99 11.25 -7.16
N GLY A 392 -8.70 11.42 -6.84
CA GLY A 392 -8.09 10.99 -5.58
C GLY A 392 -7.97 9.47 -5.42
N LEU A 393 -8.09 8.70 -6.49
CA LEU A 393 -8.13 7.23 -6.46
C LEU A 393 -6.72 6.64 -6.64
N LEU A 394 -6.11 6.15 -5.57
CA LEU A 394 -4.75 5.56 -5.53
C LEU A 394 -4.68 4.15 -6.15
N CYS A 395 -5.08 4.04 -7.42
CA CYS A 395 -5.21 2.78 -8.16
C CYS A 395 -4.03 2.47 -9.09
N GLY A 396 -3.88 1.20 -9.48
CA GLY A 396 -2.84 0.70 -10.37
C GLY A 396 -3.11 0.88 -11.87
N GLY A 397 -2.17 0.44 -12.71
CA GLY A 397 -2.19 0.67 -14.17
C GLY A 397 -3.43 0.12 -14.88
N SER A 398 -3.82 -1.13 -14.59
CA SER A 398 -5.01 -1.77 -15.19
C SER A 398 -6.32 -1.02 -14.91
N SER A 399 -6.37 -0.23 -13.84
CA SER A 399 -7.50 0.67 -13.55
C SER A 399 -7.62 1.78 -14.58
N GLY A 400 -6.49 2.33 -15.03
CA GLY A 400 -6.42 3.31 -16.10
C GLY A 400 -6.84 2.73 -17.46
N ALA A 401 -6.40 1.51 -17.77
CA ALA A 401 -6.86 0.77 -18.96
C ALA A 401 -8.39 0.64 -18.97
N ASN A 402 -8.97 0.14 -17.86
CA ASN A 402 -10.40 -0.08 -17.75
C ASN A 402 -11.20 1.21 -17.88
N LEU A 403 -10.75 2.29 -17.23
CA LEU A 403 -11.43 3.58 -17.35
C LEU A 403 -11.31 4.15 -18.76
N TRP A 404 -10.13 4.06 -19.39
CA TRP A 404 -9.97 4.51 -20.77
C TRP A 404 -10.93 3.77 -21.71
N GLY A 405 -10.98 2.43 -21.60
CA GLY A 405 -11.93 1.61 -22.35
C GLY A 405 -13.38 2.01 -22.10
N ALA A 406 -13.73 2.29 -20.83
CA ALA A 406 -15.06 2.78 -20.47
C ALA A 406 -15.37 4.14 -21.12
N MET A 407 -14.43 5.08 -21.16
CA MET A 407 -14.63 6.38 -21.82
C MET A 407 -14.80 6.25 -23.34
N GLN A 408 -14.36 5.15 -23.95
CA GLN A 408 -14.65 4.88 -25.37
C GLN A 408 -16.03 4.24 -25.54
N ALA A 409 -16.33 3.20 -24.77
CA ALA A 409 -17.58 2.44 -24.90
C ALA A 409 -18.82 3.19 -24.38
N ALA A 410 -18.69 4.01 -23.34
CA ALA A 410 -19.82 4.67 -22.70
C ALA A 410 -20.41 5.85 -23.50
N LYS A 411 -19.77 6.29 -24.60
CA LYS A 411 -20.26 7.39 -25.46
C LYS A 411 -21.67 7.16 -26.02
N LYS A 412 -22.08 5.90 -26.15
CA LYS A 412 -23.42 5.51 -26.63
C LYS A 412 -24.48 5.52 -25.53
N LEU A 413 -24.08 5.48 -24.26
CA LEU A 413 -25.01 5.53 -23.13
C LEU A 413 -25.55 6.95 -22.95
N LYS A 414 -26.76 7.02 -22.39
CA LYS A 414 -27.52 8.26 -22.20
C LYS A 414 -27.56 8.66 -20.74
N LYS A 415 -27.90 9.93 -20.49
CA LYS A 415 -28.18 10.45 -19.15
C LYS A 415 -29.16 9.54 -18.40
N GLY A 416 -28.82 9.21 -17.16
CA GLY A 416 -29.61 8.32 -16.29
C GLY A 416 -29.19 6.84 -16.34
N GLN A 417 -28.42 6.42 -17.35
CA GLN A 417 -27.83 5.08 -17.40
C GLN A 417 -26.56 4.99 -16.54
N ASN A 418 -26.20 3.78 -16.13
CA ASN A 418 -25.12 3.51 -15.20
C ASN A 418 -24.05 2.59 -15.81
N CYS A 419 -22.83 3.12 -15.96
CA CYS A 419 -21.63 2.39 -16.35
C CYS A 419 -20.76 2.11 -15.12
N VAL A 420 -20.37 0.85 -14.91
CA VAL A 420 -19.52 0.42 -13.80
C VAL A 420 -18.17 -0.06 -14.31
N VAL A 421 -17.09 0.49 -13.76
CA VAL A 421 -15.71 0.18 -14.15
C VAL A 421 -14.96 -0.44 -12.96
N ILE A 422 -14.27 -1.55 -13.18
CA ILE A 422 -13.49 -2.19 -12.11
C ILE A 422 -12.10 -1.55 -12.00
N LEU A 423 -11.66 -1.16 -10.79
CA LEU A 423 -10.28 -0.71 -10.52
C LEU A 423 -9.55 -1.81 -9.74
N PRO A 424 -8.72 -2.65 -10.40
CA PRO A 424 -8.32 -3.94 -9.84
C PRO A 424 -7.38 -3.90 -8.63
N ASP A 425 -6.44 -2.95 -8.56
CA ASP A 425 -5.40 -2.93 -7.52
C ASP A 425 -4.85 -1.52 -7.23
N SER A 426 -3.97 -1.42 -6.24
CA SER A 426 -3.43 -0.15 -5.72
C SER A 426 -2.11 0.25 -6.38
N ILE A 427 -1.71 1.51 -6.16
CA ILE A 427 -0.38 2.02 -6.55
C ILE A 427 0.81 1.28 -5.90
N ARG A 428 0.61 0.50 -4.81
CA ARG A 428 1.71 -0.19 -4.09
C ARG A 428 2.59 -1.01 -5.02
N ASN A 429 1.99 -1.67 -6.01
CA ASN A 429 2.70 -2.54 -6.93
C ASN A 429 3.54 -1.78 -7.98
N TYR A 430 3.46 -0.44 -8.02
CA TYR A 430 3.91 0.37 -9.14
C TYR A 430 4.65 1.64 -8.72
N MET A 431 5.13 1.69 -7.47
CA MET A 431 5.80 2.87 -6.90
C MET A 431 6.98 3.35 -7.75
N THR A 432 7.72 2.41 -8.34
CA THR A 432 8.88 2.67 -9.23
C THR A 432 8.55 2.59 -10.73
N LYS A 433 7.29 2.40 -11.12
CA LYS A 433 6.85 2.34 -12.53
C LYS A 433 6.06 3.60 -12.90
N PHE A 434 4.81 3.47 -13.36
CA PHE A 434 4.03 4.58 -13.92
C PHE A 434 3.78 5.75 -12.95
N LEU A 435 3.95 5.53 -11.64
CA LEU A 435 3.88 6.57 -10.63
C LEU A 435 5.08 7.53 -10.70
N SER A 436 6.25 7.00 -11.11
CA SER A 436 7.49 7.74 -11.30
C SER A 436 7.48 8.50 -12.64
N ASP A 437 7.75 9.80 -12.58
CA ASP A 437 7.93 10.64 -13.77
C ASP A 437 9.11 10.17 -14.63
N ASP A 438 10.22 9.80 -13.98
CA ASP A 438 11.42 9.33 -14.67
C ASP A 438 11.13 8.08 -15.51
N TRP A 439 10.38 7.13 -14.95
CA TRP A 439 9.99 5.92 -15.67
C TRP A 439 9.04 6.23 -16.83
N MET A 440 8.09 7.15 -16.64
CA MET A 440 7.16 7.57 -17.69
C MET A 440 7.88 8.28 -18.85
N LEU A 441 8.93 9.05 -18.56
CA LEU A 441 9.80 9.68 -19.55
C LEU A 441 10.68 8.66 -20.28
N GLU A 442 11.33 7.74 -19.54
CA GLU A 442 12.16 6.67 -20.10
C GLU A 442 11.36 5.82 -21.10
N LYS A 443 10.12 5.47 -20.74
CA LYS A 443 9.19 4.70 -21.58
C LYS A 443 8.49 5.54 -22.66
N LYS A 444 8.72 6.86 -22.70
CA LYS A 444 8.11 7.80 -23.66
C LYS A 444 6.57 7.84 -23.59
N PHE A 445 6.00 7.61 -22.42
CA PHE A 445 4.56 7.73 -22.17
C PHE A 445 4.12 9.15 -21.86
N ILE A 446 5.07 10.00 -21.44
CA ILE A 446 4.95 11.45 -21.38
C ILE A 446 6.13 12.09 -22.10
N ASP A 447 5.93 13.31 -22.59
CA ASP A 447 7.01 14.12 -23.14
C ASP A 447 7.74 14.87 -22.01
N GLN A 448 8.99 15.32 -22.25
CA GLN A 448 9.70 16.19 -21.31
C GLN A 448 8.94 17.50 -21.14
N SER A 449 8.05 17.57 -20.15
CA SER A 449 7.62 18.84 -19.60
C SER A 449 8.72 19.34 -18.67
N ILE A 450 9.24 20.55 -18.92
CA ILE A 450 10.07 21.25 -17.95
C ILE A 450 9.27 21.28 -16.64
N PRO A 451 9.72 20.62 -15.55
CA PRO A 451 9.05 20.79 -14.28
C PRO A 451 9.07 22.28 -13.99
N GLN A 452 7.91 22.88 -13.71
CA GLN A 452 7.93 24.12 -12.93
C GLN A 452 8.47 23.71 -11.57
N VAL A 453 9.79 23.64 -11.44
CA VAL A 453 10.44 23.77 -10.16
C VAL A 453 9.96 25.11 -9.68
N ILE A 454 9.08 25.07 -8.68
CA ILE A 454 8.75 26.26 -7.91
C ILE A 454 10.06 26.64 -7.23
N SER A 455 10.85 27.46 -7.92
CA SER A 455 11.98 28.17 -7.37
C SER A 455 11.39 29.25 -6.47
N LEU A 456 10.86 28.85 -5.32
CA LEU A 456 10.60 29.80 -4.26
C LEU A 456 11.97 30.13 -3.65
N CYS A 457 12.38 31.31 -4.10
CA CYS A 457 13.64 32.03 -4.07
C CYS A 457 14.36 32.11 -2.69
N PRO A 458 15.61 32.61 -2.69
CA PRO A 458 16.60 32.47 -1.62
C PRO A 458 16.15 33.15 -0.34
N VAL A 459 16.64 32.60 0.78
CA VAL A 459 16.68 33.15 2.16
C VAL A 459 16.23 34.61 2.24
N HIS A 460 14.91 34.86 2.23
CA HIS A 460 14.40 36.15 2.68
C HIS A 460 14.32 36.04 4.21
N PRO A 461 14.99 36.94 4.96
CA PRO A 461 14.89 36.92 6.41
C PRO A 461 13.41 37.04 6.80
N LEU A 462 12.95 36.11 7.63
CA LEU A 462 11.69 36.29 8.35
C LEU A 462 11.79 37.60 9.13
N ASN A 463 10.69 38.34 9.29
CA ASN A 463 10.65 39.35 10.34
C ASN A 463 10.97 38.64 11.66
N ASP A 464 11.98 39.14 12.37
CA ASP A 464 12.45 38.63 13.66
C ASP A 464 11.26 38.54 14.64
N GLY A 465 10.64 37.36 14.75
CA GLY A 465 9.46 37.17 15.62
C GLY A 465 8.45 36.09 15.22
N ILE A 466 8.56 35.45 14.05
CA ILE A 466 7.62 34.39 13.64
C ILE A 466 8.21 33.00 13.97
N GLY A 467 8.00 32.55 15.20
CA GLY A 467 8.27 31.17 15.63
C GLY A 467 7.02 30.30 15.52
N TYR A 468 7.21 28.99 15.29
CA TYR A 468 6.12 28.01 15.38
C TYR A 468 6.17 27.32 16.74
N ASP A 469 5.17 27.55 17.58
CA ASP A 469 4.98 26.81 18.82
C ASP A 469 3.84 25.78 18.66
N PRO A 470 4.14 24.48 18.53
CA PRO A 470 3.11 23.43 18.42
C PRO A 470 2.29 23.24 19.70
N SER A 471 2.76 23.75 20.85
CA SER A 471 2.10 23.64 22.15
C SER A 471 1.16 24.81 22.44
N ALA A 472 1.34 25.94 21.75
CA ALA A 472 0.47 27.09 21.85
C ALA A 472 -0.97 26.75 21.42
N ALA A 473 -1.95 27.43 22.01
CA ALA A 473 -3.32 27.38 21.52
C ALA A 473 -3.35 27.82 20.04
N ALA A 474 -4.19 27.18 19.22
CA ALA A 474 -4.36 27.58 17.84
C ALA A 474 -4.75 29.07 17.77
N GLU A 475 -4.02 29.87 16.99
CA GLU A 475 -4.34 31.28 16.72
C GLU A 475 -5.76 31.47 16.19
N HIS A 476 -6.33 30.42 15.59
CA HIS A 476 -7.71 30.36 15.16
C HIS A 476 -8.38 29.28 16.01
N SER A 477 -9.03 29.69 17.09
CA SER A 477 -9.97 28.82 17.80
C SER A 477 -11.16 28.60 16.87
N TRP A 478 -11.08 27.58 16.03
CA TRP A 478 -12.22 27.12 15.24
C TRP A 478 -13.35 26.90 16.25
N GLN A 479 -14.46 27.64 16.10
CA GLN A 479 -15.65 27.42 16.92
C GLN A 479 -16.23 26.07 16.52
N VAL A 480 -15.67 25.00 17.08
CA VAL A 480 -16.20 23.66 16.96
C VAL A 480 -17.58 23.70 17.60
N GLY A 481 -18.62 23.79 16.77
CA GLY A 481 -19.99 23.58 17.25
C GLY A 481 -20.09 22.24 17.98
N LYS A 482 -21.06 22.09 18.89
CA LYS A 482 -21.31 20.81 19.60
C LYS A 482 -21.17 19.63 18.62
N ALA A 483 -20.46 18.57 19.06
CA ALA A 483 -20.19 17.36 18.28
C ALA A 483 -21.42 16.98 17.43
N LYS A 484 -21.21 16.76 16.12
CA LYS A 484 -22.32 16.44 15.19
C LYS A 484 -23.08 15.20 15.70
N LYS A 485 -24.33 15.05 15.26
CA LYS A 485 -25.05 13.77 15.37
C LYS A 485 -24.13 12.66 14.84
N LEU A 486 -23.90 11.61 15.62
CA LEU A 486 -22.99 10.51 15.29
C LEU A 486 -23.23 10.05 13.84
N ARG A 487 -22.14 9.92 13.08
CA ARG A 487 -22.15 9.39 11.71
C ARG A 487 -22.77 7.99 11.75
N SER A 488 -23.50 7.62 10.70
CA SER A 488 -23.98 6.24 10.54
C SER A 488 -22.83 5.25 10.69
N LEU A 489 -23.01 4.19 11.48
CA LEU A 489 -22.02 3.13 11.65
C LEU A 489 -22.06 2.12 10.49
N THR A 490 -23.08 2.19 9.64
CA THR A 490 -23.16 1.39 8.41
C THR A 490 -22.43 2.10 7.28
N ARG A 491 -21.42 1.43 6.70
CA ARG A 491 -20.70 1.92 5.51
C ARG A 491 -21.66 2.00 4.31
N PRO A 492 -21.72 3.14 3.60
CA PRO A 492 -22.50 3.26 2.37
C PRO A 492 -21.94 2.37 1.25
N LYS A 493 -22.83 1.69 0.53
CA LYS A 493 -22.47 0.84 -0.64
C LYS A 493 -22.11 1.68 -1.86
N LEU A 494 -22.78 2.81 -2.04
CA LEU A 494 -22.60 3.78 -3.12
C LEU A 494 -22.24 5.14 -2.51
N ILE A 495 -21.16 5.74 -2.98
CA ILE A 495 -20.65 7.02 -2.49
C ILE A 495 -20.36 8.01 -3.62
N GLY A 496 -20.46 9.30 -3.32
CA GLY A 496 -20.31 10.39 -4.29
C GLY A 496 -18.85 10.66 -4.68
N THR A 497 -17.93 10.49 -3.73
CA THR A 497 -16.48 10.65 -3.93
C THR A 497 -15.69 9.67 -3.07
N ILE A 498 -14.39 9.50 -3.36
CA ILE A 498 -13.51 8.66 -2.54
C ILE A 498 -13.33 9.19 -1.10
N ILE A 499 -13.52 10.49 -0.87
CA ILE A 499 -13.48 11.10 0.48
C ILE A 499 -14.50 10.46 1.41
N GLU A 500 -15.70 10.15 0.89
CA GLU A 500 -16.76 9.52 1.67
C GLU A 500 -16.40 8.08 2.09
N ALA A 501 -15.37 7.45 1.52
CA ALA A 501 -14.87 6.15 1.95
C ALA A 501 -13.96 6.24 3.18
N VAL A 502 -13.54 7.43 3.62
CA VAL A 502 -12.74 7.61 4.84
C VAL A 502 -13.55 7.21 6.06
N GLY A 503 -13.01 6.30 6.86
CA GLY A 503 -13.66 5.65 7.99
C GLY A 503 -14.22 4.26 7.70
N TRP A 504 -14.99 3.71 8.64
CA TRP A 504 -15.48 2.31 8.60
C TRP A 504 -14.39 1.27 8.31
N THR A 505 -13.18 1.51 8.81
CA THR A 505 -12.10 0.54 8.72
C THR A 505 -12.41 -0.66 9.61
N PRO A 506 -12.00 -1.88 9.24
CA PRO A 506 -12.39 -3.06 10.01
C PRO A 506 -11.67 -3.16 11.36
N ILE A 507 -12.29 -3.88 12.28
CA ILE A 507 -11.62 -4.41 13.48
C ILE A 507 -11.40 -5.90 13.29
N VAL A 508 -10.18 -6.35 13.52
CA VAL A 508 -9.74 -7.73 13.28
C VAL A 508 -9.18 -8.33 14.56
N LYS A 509 -9.52 -9.58 14.87
CA LYS A 509 -8.88 -10.31 15.96
C LYS A 509 -7.49 -10.81 15.55
N LEU A 510 -6.49 -10.61 16.40
CA LEU A 510 -5.17 -11.27 16.26
C LEU A 510 -5.25 -12.68 16.84
N ASN A 511 -4.74 -13.68 16.12
CA ASN A 511 -4.90 -15.09 16.51
C ASN A 511 -3.58 -15.80 16.85
N ARG A 512 -2.47 -15.41 16.23
CA ARG A 512 -1.18 -16.10 16.36
C ARG A 512 -0.22 -15.35 17.26
N ILE A 513 -0.09 -14.04 17.08
CA ILE A 513 0.89 -13.23 17.81
C ILE A 513 0.60 -13.20 19.32
N PRO A 514 -0.64 -12.92 19.80
CA PRO A 514 -0.93 -12.93 21.24
C PRO A 514 -0.60 -14.29 21.88
N ASN A 515 -1.01 -15.39 21.23
CA ASN A 515 -0.72 -16.74 21.68
C ASN A 515 0.78 -17.04 21.74
N ALA A 516 1.55 -16.65 20.70
CA ALA A 516 2.99 -16.81 20.67
C ALA A 516 3.72 -15.97 21.75
N MET A 517 3.09 -14.90 22.23
CA MET A 517 3.60 -14.04 23.30
C MET A 517 3.03 -14.38 24.69
N GLY A 518 2.23 -15.44 24.82
CA GLY A 518 1.64 -15.87 26.09
C GLY A 518 0.56 -14.94 26.63
N VAL A 519 -0.10 -14.15 25.78
CA VAL A 519 -1.20 -13.25 26.16
C VAL A 519 -2.52 -14.02 26.12
N GLU A 520 -3.25 -14.06 27.25
CA GLU A 520 -4.51 -14.82 27.37
C GLU A 520 -5.76 -14.04 26.95
N CYS A 521 -5.74 -12.71 27.03
CA CYS A 521 -6.87 -11.86 26.66
C CYS A 521 -7.02 -11.73 25.14
N ASP A 522 -8.19 -11.31 24.68
CA ASP A 522 -8.40 -11.06 23.25
C ASP A 522 -7.79 -9.72 22.84
N ILE A 523 -6.87 -9.75 21.87
CA ILE A 523 -6.34 -8.56 21.21
C ILE A 523 -7.01 -8.38 19.85
N TYR A 524 -7.66 -7.23 19.68
CA TYR A 524 -8.23 -6.77 18.44
C TYR A 524 -7.43 -5.59 17.88
N VAL A 525 -7.40 -5.46 16.57
CA VAL A 525 -6.72 -4.37 15.89
C VAL A 525 -7.68 -3.57 15.03
N LYS A 526 -7.64 -2.25 15.15
CA LYS A 526 -8.36 -1.30 14.30
C LYS A 526 -7.50 -0.94 13.09
N CYS A 527 -7.88 -1.45 11.92
CA CYS A 527 -7.07 -1.40 10.69
C CYS A 527 -7.19 -0.06 9.94
N GLU A 528 -6.74 1.05 10.55
CA GLU A 528 -6.78 2.39 9.95
C GLU A 528 -5.94 2.51 8.67
N TYR A 529 -5.03 1.57 8.42
CA TYR A 529 -4.30 1.46 7.15
C TYR A 529 -5.19 1.17 5.92
N LEU A 530 -6.45 0.76 6.13
CA LEU A 530 -7.43 0.51 5.06
C LEU A 530 -8.31 1.73 4.75
N ASN A 531 -8.01 2.91 5.29
CA ASN A 531 -8.63 4.15 4.81
C ASN A 531 -8.23 4.42 3.34
N ALA A 532 -8.97 5.32 2.68
CA ALA A 532 -8.83 5.61 1.25
C ALA A 532 -7.41 6.03 0.81
N ALA A 533 -6.75 6.89 1.58
CA ALA A 533 -5.37 7.29 1.36
C ALA A 533 -4.37 6.42 2.15
N GLY A 534 -4.86 5.44 2.93
CA GLY A 534 -4.07 4.39 3.57
C GLY A 534 -3.64 4.68 5.00
N SER A 535 -4.31 5.60 5.71
CA SER A 535 -3.94 5.92 7.09
C SER A 535 -5.06 6.48 7.97
N ALA A 536 -4.82 6.49 9.30
CA ALA A 536 -5.67 7.17 10.28
C ALA A 536 -5.75 8.70 10.07
N LYS A 537 -4.75 9.30 9.40
CA LYS A 537 -4.68 10.75 9.18
C LYS A 537 -5.72 11.26 8.20
N ASP A 538 -6.25 10.38 7.35
CA ASP A 538 -7.33 10.68 6.42
C ASP A 538 -8.54 11.27 7.16
N ARG A 539 -8.89 10.72 8.33
CA ARG A 539 -10.03 11.19 9.14
C ARG A 539 -9.84 12.63 9.61
N ALA A 540 -8.66 12.91 10.18
CA ALA A 540 -8.31 14.24 10.63
C ALA A 540 -8.26 15.25 9.46
N ALA A 541 -7.68 14.85 8.33
CA ALA A 541 -7.63 15.67 7.11
C ALA A 541 -9.03 16.06 6.63
N VAL A 542 -9.95 15.09 6.51
CA VAL A 542 -11.34 15.33 6.12
C VAL A 542 -12.02 16.29 7.08
N ARG A 543 -11.94 16.02 8.39
CA ARG A 543 -12.61 16.84 9.40
C ARG A 543 -12.09 18.29 9.44
N MET A 544 -10.78 18.49 9.28
CA MET A 544 -10.16 19.81 9.23
C MET A 544 -10.59 20.59 7.97
N VAL A 545 -10.58 19.96 6.80
CA VAL A 545 -11.00 20.60 5.55
C VAL A 545 -12.49 20.96 5.60
N GLU A 546 -13.35 20.04 6.06
CA GLU A 546 -14.79 20.32 6.18
C GLU A 546 -15.09 21.48 7.13
N GLU A 547 -14.39 21.59 8.27
CA GLU A 547 -14.58 22.74 9.17
C GLU A 547 -14.08 24.03 8.54
N ALA A 548 -12.93 23.99 7.86
CA ALA A 548 -12.36 25.15 7.21
C ALA A 548 -13.27 25.68 6.09
N GLU A 549 -13.85 24.77 5.29
CA GLU A 549 -14.87 25.12 4.28
C GLU A 549 -16.10 25.73 4.92
N LYS A 550 -16.64 25.09 5.97
CA LYS A 550 -17.85 25.53 6.67
C LYS A 550 -17.66 26.88 7.36
N ALA A 551 -16.50 27.14 7.93
CA ALA A 551 -16.13 28.42 8.54
C ALA A 551 -15.85 29.50 7.48
N GLY A 552 -15.80 29.16 6.19
CA GLY A 552 -15.56 30.09 5.09
C GLY A 552 -14.10 30.55 4.96
N VAL A 553 -13.17 29.93 5.69
CA VAL A 553 -11.74 30.26 5.65
C VAL A 553 -10.99 29.52 4.54
N LEU A 554 -11.55 28.40 4.06
CA LEU A 554 -11.05 27.64 2.94
C LEU A 554 -12.10 27.69 1.83
N LYS A 555 -11.76 28.33 0.73
CA LYS A 555 -12.64 28.59 -0.41
C LYS A 555 -12.12 27.86 -1.65
N PRO A 556 -12.99 27.51 -2.62
CA PRO A 556 -12.55 26.86 -3.86
C PRO A 556 -11.39 27.60 -4.53
N GLY A 557 -10.38 26.87 -4.98
CA GLY A 557 -9.17 27.42 -5.62
C GLY A 557 -8.05 27.89 -4.67
N MET A 558 -8.29 27.92 -3.35
CA MET A 558 -7.25 28.25 -2.38
C MET A 558 -6.12 27.21 -2.32
N THR A 559 -4.97 27.61 -1.78
CA THR A 559 -3.80 26.75 -1.57
C THR A 559 -3.74 26.25 -0.12
N ILE A 560 -3.66 24.93 0.07
CA ILE A 560 -3.33 24.32 1.35
C ILE A 560 -1.81 24.14 1.42
N ILE A 561 -1.21 24.58 2.51
CA ILE A 561 0.21 24.42 2.80
C ILE A 561 0.31 23.50 4.03
N GLU A 562 1.00 22.37 3.92
CA GLU A 562 1.11 21.39 5.00
C GLU A 562 2.58 21.19 5.41
N PRO A 563 2.94 21.47 6.68
CA PRO A 563 4.23 21.12 7.27
C PRO A 563 4.25 19.64 7.63
N SER A 564 4.13 18.77 6.62
CA SER A 564 4.19 17.33 6.81
C SER A 564 4.62 16.64 5.54
N CYS A 565 5.45 15.64 5.74
CA CYS A 565 5.89 14.66 4.76
C CYS A 565 5.13 13.33 4.86
N GLY A 566 4.28 13.20 5.88
CA GLY A 566 3.69 11.93 6.29
C GLY A 566 2.29 11.72 5.78
N ASN A 567 1.59 10.82 6.46
CA ASN A 567 0.22 10.41 6.16
C ASN A 567 -0.79 11.58 6.10
N MET A 568 -0.57 12.67 6.85
CA MET A 568 -1.45 13.86 6.79
C MET A 568 -1.39 14.55 5.42
N ALA A 569 -0.20 14.77 4.87
CA ALA A 569 -0.07 15.41 3.57
C ALA A 569 -0.71 14.56 2.46
N ILE A 570 -0.60 13.23 2.54
CA ILE A 570 -1.25 12.31 1.59
C ILE A 570 -2.78 12.42 1.69
N GLY A 571 -3.33 12.41 2.91
CA GLY A 571 -4.77 12.60 3.12
C GLY A 571 -5.28 13.95 2.58
N LEU A 572 -4.55 15.04 2.83
CA LEU A 572 -4.86 16.36 2.29
C LEU A 572 -4.70 16.41 0.76
N ALA A 573 -3.72 15.71 0.18
CA ALA A 573 -3.50 15.65 -1.26
C ALA A 573 -4.65 14.94 -1.98
N MET A 574 -5.15 13.84 -1.41
CA MET A 574 -6.35 13.17 -1.90
C MET A 574 -7.58 14.10 -1.88
N ILE A 575 -7.78 14.83 -0.77
CA ILE A 575 -8.90 15.77 -0.64
C ILE A 575 -8.74 16.93 -1.63
N ALA A 576 -7.53 17.47 -1.79
CA ALA A 576 -7.20 18.52 -2.74
C ALA A 576 -7.45 18.09 -4.19
N ALA A 577 -7.02 16.88 -4.55
CA ALA A 577 -7.27 16.27 -5.86
C ALA A 577 -8.78 16.21 -6.17
N VAL A 578 -9.61 15.79 -5.21
CA VAL A 578 -11.06 15.68 -5.37
C VAL A 578 -11.73 17.06 -5.38
N LYS A 579 -11.42 17.94 -4.43
CA LYS A 579 -12.09 19.25 -4.24
C LYS A 579 -11.54 20.38 -5.11
N GLY A 580 -10.39 20.18 -5.76
CA GLY A 580 -9.77 21.19 -6.63
C GLY A 580 -8.95 22.25 -5.89
N TYR A 581 -8.35 21.90 -4.76
CA TYR A 581 -7.36 22.76 -4.08
C TYR A 581 -5.96 22.51 -4.65
N ARG A 582 -5.10 23.51 -4.55
CA ARG A 582 -3.65 23.31 -4.67
C ARG A 582 -3.11 22.87 -3.32
N LEU A 583 -2.26 21.85 -3.27
CA LEU A 583 -1.53 21.46 -2.06
C LEU A 583 -0.04 21.67 -2.25
N ILE A 584 0.61 22.32 -1.28
CA ILE A 584 2.07 22.39 -1.15
C ILE A 584 2.47 21.63 0.11
N ALA A 585 3.15 20.50 -0.06
CA ALA A 585 3.70 19.70 1.02
C ALA A 585 5.18 20.07 1.23
N VAL A 586 5.53 20.47 2.45
CA VAL A 586 6.92 20.81 2.82
C VAL A 586 7.49 19.71 3.69
N MET A 587 8.63 19.15 3.30
CA MET A 587 9.17 17.95 3.91
C MET A 587 10.70 17.95 4.08
N PRO A 588 11.25 17.34 5.14
CA PRO A 588 12.68 17.08 5.25
C PRO A 588 13.22 16.16 4.14
N LYS A 589 14.50 16.30 3.76
CA LYS A 589 15.18 15.45 2.76
C LYS A 589 15.24 13.96 3.14
N LYS A 590 15.19 13.60 4.43
CA LYS A 590 15.30 12.22 4.92
C LYS A 590 14.06 11.34 4.65
N MET A 591 13.04 11.89 3.99
CA MET A 591 11.74 11.24 3.83
C MET A 591 11.72 10.20 2.70
N SER A 592 10.90 9.16 2.86
CA SER A 592 10.78 8.05 1.90
C SER A 592 10.37 8.54 0.51
N ALA A 593 10.99 8.00 -0.54
CA ALA A 593 10.64 8.31 -1.93
C ALA A 593 9.19 7.93 -2.26
N GLU A 594 8.64 6.90 -1.62
CA GLU A 594 7.28 6.40 -1.77
C GLU A 594 6.22 7.47 -1.45
N LYS A 595 6.41 8.21 -0.35
CA LYS A 595 5.50 9.29 0.07
C LYS A 595 5.54 10.45 -0.90
N GLU A 596 6.73 10.86 -1.31
CA GLU A 596 6.89 11.94 -2.28
C GLU A 596 6.26 11.57 -3.64
N CYS A 597 6.51 10.35 -4.12
CA CYS A 597 5.92 9.85 -5.36
C CYS A 597 4.38 9.87 -5.29
N THR A 598 3.81 9.43 -4.16
CA THR A 598 2.36 9.48 -3.91
C THR A 598 1.82 10.91 -3.92
N LEU A 599 2.49 11.84 -3.24
CA LEU A 599 2.10 13.25 -3.18
C LEU A 599 2.11 13.90 -4.57
N ARG A 600 3.20 13.71 -5.32
CA ARG A 600 3.32 14.22 -6.70
C ARG A 600 2.26 13.61 -7.62
N ALA A 601 1.98 12.32 -7.49
CA ALA A 601 0.95 11.65 -8.28
C ALA A 601 -0.46 12.22 -8.01
N LEU A 602 -0.75 12.58 -6.75
CA LEU A 602 -1.98 13.29 -6.35
C LEU A 602 -2.00 14.75 -6.81
N GLY A 603 -0.94 15.26 -7.44
CA GLY A 603 -0.83 16.62 -7.94
C GLY A 603 -0.37 17.64 -6.91
N ALA A 604 0.17 17.20 -5.77
CA ALA A 604 0.76 18.10 -4.78
C ALA A 604 2.13 18.61 -5.23
N ASP A 605 2.40 19.89 -4.94
CA ASP A 605 3.75 20.45 -5.02
C ASP A 605 4.55 19.98 -3.81
N VAL A 606 5.80 19.57 -4.01
CA VAL A 606 6.67 19.07 -2.93
C VAL A 606 7.92 19.94 -2.82
N ILE A 607 8.13 20.50 -1.63
CA ILE A 607 9.31 21.30 -1.28
C ILE A 607 10.14 20.53 -0.24
N ARG A 608 11.43 20.34 -0.53
CA ARG A 608 12.37 19.65 0.38
C ARG A 608 13.16 20.65 1.23
N THR A 609 13.25 20.40 2.54
CA THR A 609 13.99 21.22 3.52
C THR A 609 15.15 20.44 4.15
N SER A 610 16.01 21.11 4.92
CA SER A 610 17.05 20.42 5.70
C SER A 610 16.42 19.43 6.69
N SER A 611 17.06 18.28 6.86
CA SER A 611 16.68 17.29 7.88
C SER A 611 17.24 17.59 9.26
N GLU A 612 18.18 18.53 9.36
CA GLU A 612 18.94 18.87 10.57
C GLU A 612 18.45 20.17 11.23
N ALA A 613 17.57 20.92 10.56
CA ALA A 613 17.04 22.16 11.10
C ALA A 613 16.14 21.86 12.33
N PRO A 614 16.38 22.53 13.48
CA PRO A 614 15.47 22.48 14.63
C PRO A 614 14.02 22.82 14.23
N PHE A 615 13.01 22.23 14.88
CA PHE A 615 11.62 22.39 14.44
C PHE A 615 11.13 23.85 14.47
N ASP A 616 11.67 24.66 15.38
CA ASP A 616 11.36 26.07 15.59
C ASP A 616 12.21 27.01 14.71
N SER A 617 13.17 26.49 13.95
CA SER A 617 14.02 27.29 13.08
C SER A 617 13.29 27.77 11.81
N PRO A 618 13.66 28.92 11.24
CA PRO A 618 13.15 29.35 9.93
C PRO A 618 13.36 28.33 8.81
N GLU A 619 14.45 27.57 8.83
CA GLU A 619 14.82 26.57 7.83
C GLU A 619 14.07 25.25 8.00
N SER A 620 13.41 25.08 9.14
CA SER A 620 12.54 23.95 9.40
C SER A 620 11.38 23.91 8.40
N TYR A 621 10.79 22.73 8.23
CA TYR A 621 9.62 22.59 7.36
C TYR A 621 8.42 23.42 7.88
N PHE A 622 8.32 23.69 9.19
CA PHE A 622 7.34 24.64 9.74
C PHE A 622 7.66 26.08 9.36
N GLY A 623 8.92 26.52 9.56
CA GLY A 623 9.35 27.87 9.22
C GLY A 623 9.18 28.19 7.73
N VAL A 624 9.47 27.21 6.86
CA VAL A 624 9.19 27.31 5.43
C VAL A 624 7.69 27.44 5.16
N CYS A 625 6.83 26.62 5.78
CA CYS A 625 5.38 26.75 5.61
C CYS A 625 4.85 28.13 6.03
N LEU A 626 5.33 28.68 7.15
CA LEU A 626 4.92 30.01 7.61
C LEU A 626 5.32 31.11 6.62
N ARG A 627 6.53 31.03 6.03
CA ARG A 627 6.93 31.94 4.94
C ARG A 627 6.04 31.80 3.72
N LEU A 628 5.78 30.57 3.28
CA LEU A 628 4.91 30.31 2.13
C LEU A 628 3.52 30.90 2.34
N ARG A 629 2.96 30.78 3.56
CA ARG A 629 1.67 31.35 3.90
C ARG A 629 1.63 32.88 3.78
N GLN A 630 2.73 33.57 4.06
CA GLN A 630 2.82 35.03 3.89
C GLN A 630 2.99 35.45 2.43
N GLN A 631 3.66 34.62 1.63
CA GLN A 631 4.00 34.92 0.24
C GLN A 631 2.89 34.52 -0.74
N ILE A 632 2.12 33.47 -0.43
CA ILE A 632 1.08 32.94 -1.30
C ILE A 632 -0.27 33.49 -0.83
N PRO A 633 -0.90 34.41 -1.58
CA PRO A 633 -2.24 34.88 -1.27
C PRO A 633 -3.22 33.71 -1.33
N ASP A 634 -4.34 33.83 -0.61
CA ASP A 634 -5.38 32.80 -0.59
C ASP A 634 -4.85 31.40 -0.21
N SER A 635 -3.96 31.37 0.78
CA SER A 635 -3.37 30.14 1.32
C SER A 635 -3.66 29.92 2.80
N ILE A 636 -3.66 28.65 3.22
CA ILE A 636 -3.92 28.25 4.60
C ILE A 636 -3.02 27.09 5.02
N ILE A 637 -2.63 27.09 6.29
CA ILE A 637 -2.07 25.95 7.01
C ILE A 637 -3.16 25.46 7.97
N LEU A 638 -3.58 24.20 7.84
CA LEU A 638 -4.65 23.62 8.68
C LEU A 638 -4.16 23.21 10.07
N ASP A 639 -2.86 22.97 10.20
CA ASP A 639 -2.14 22.76 11.47
C ASP A 639 -2.68 21.60 12.31
N GLN A 640 -2.31 20.37 11.95
CA GLN A 640 -2.76 19.17 12.67
C GLN A 640 -2.34 19.11 14.16
N TYR A 641 -1.37 19.91 14.60
CA TYR A 641 -0.83 19.87 15.96
C TYR A 641 -1.62 20.74 16.93
N ARG A 642 -2.21 21.84 16.44
CA ARG A 642 -3.06 22.74 17.23
C ARG A 642 -4.55 22.63 16.90
N ASN A 643 -4.90 22.02 15.78
CA ASN A 643 -6.29 21.94 15.32
C ASN A 643 -7.10 20.85 16.05
N VAL A 644 -8.04 21.28 16.88
CA VAL A 644 -8.99 20.43 17.63
C VAL A 644 -9.83 19.49 16.74
N CYS A 645 -9.97 19.77 15.44
CA CYS A 645 -10.60 18.85 14.50
C CYS A 645 -9.86 17.51 14.38
N ASN A 646 -8.55 17.48 14.68
CA ASN A 646 -7.76 16.25 14.66
C ASN A 646 -8.28 15.22 15.70
N PRO A 647 -8.26 15.50 17.03
CA PRO A 647 -8.87 14.58 17.98
C PRO A 647 -10.38 14.40 17.79
N LEU A 648 -11.10 15.46 17.40
CA LEU A 648 -12.55 15.34 17.19
C LEU A 648 -12.91 14.34 16.08
N ALA A 649 -12.15 14.28 14.99
CA ALA A 649 -12.38 13.31 13.92
C ALA A 649 -12.38 11.87 14.46
N HIS A 650 -11.45 11.58 15.37
CA HIS A 650 -11.31 10.25 15.97
C HIS A 650 -12.33 10.00 17.07
N TYR A 651 -12.76 11.03 17.81
CA TYR A 651 -13.88 10.95 18.74
C TYR A 651 -15.18 10.57 18.00
N GLU A 652 -15.51 11.30 16.93
CA GLU A 652 -16.75 11.14 16.16
C GLU A 652 -16.78 9.85 15.34
N THR A 653 -15.63 9.27 15.03
CA THR A 653 -15.53 8.12 14.10
C THR A 653 -14.74 6.95 14.67
N THR A 654 -13.41 7.00 14.77
CA THR A 654 -12.59 5.85 15.21
C THR A 654 -13.05 5.28 16.56
N GLY A 655 -13.26 6.13 17.58
CA GLY A 655 -13.73 5.70 18.90
C GLY A 655 -15.14 5.14 18.88
N ALA A 656 -16.06 5.78 18.14
CA ALA A 656 -17.43 5.30 17.97
C ALA A 656 -17.48 3.93 17.26
N GLU A 657 -16.68 3.73 16.22
CA GLU A 657 -16.56 2.47 15.49
C GLU A 657 -15.95 1.36 16.37
N ILE A 658 -15.01 1.70 17.26
CA ILE A 658 -14.44 0.74 18.23
C ILE A 658 -15.51 0.28 19.22
N LEU A 659 -16.20 1.23 19.83
CA LEU A 659 -17.23 0.96 20.83
C LEU A 659 -18.40 0.14 20.27
N ASP A 660 -18.87 0.45 19.05
CA ASP A 660 -19.89 -0.36 18.40
C ASP A 660 -19.42 -1.79 18.15
N ALA A 661 -18.17 -1.97 17.70
CA ALA A 661 -17.64 -3.28 17.36
C ALA A 661 -17.43 -4.18 18.58
N VAL A 662 -17.03 -3.62 19.72
CA VAL A 662 -16.81 -4.38 20.96
C VAL A 662 -18.01 -4.35 21.91
N ASP A 663 -19.15 -3.80 21.47
CA ASP A 663 -20.40 -3.63 22.21
C ASP A 663 -20.22 -2.90 23.56
N ASN A 664 -19.49 -1.77 23.54
CA ASN A 664 -19.14 -0.97 24.73
C ASN A 664 -18.46 -1.76 25.86
N ASP A 665 -17.79 -2.86 25.51
CA ASP A 665 -17.05 -3.68 26.45
C ASP A 665 -15.58 -3.69 26.04
N LEU A 666 -14.80 -2.80 26.66
CA LEU A 666 -13.38 -2.61 26.38
C LEU A 666 -12.59 -2.40 27.66
N ASP A 667 -11.52 -3.18 27.84
CA ASP A 667 -10.66 -3.11 29.02
C ASP A 667 -9.40 -2.29 28.78
N MET A 668 -8.89 -2.28 27.55
CA MET A 668 -7.68 -1.55 27.20
C MET A 668 -7.70 -1.02 25.77
N LEU A 669 -7.29 0.24 25.60
CA LEU A 669 -6.94 0.85 24.32
C LEU A 669 -5.42 1.04 24.24
N VAL A 670 -4.81 0.68 23.12
CA VAL A 670 -3.39 0.92 22.86
C VAL A 670 -3.21 1.69 21.55
N ALA A 671 -2.50 2.82 21.60
CA ALA A 671 -2.22 3.62 20.42
C ALA A 671 -0.89 4.35 20.51
N GLY A 672 -0.20 4.44 19.37
CA GLY A 672 1.00 5.25 19.20
C GLY A 672 0.70 6.73 19.31
N VAL A 673 1.62 7.47 19.94
CA VAL A 673 1.47 8.91 20.15
C VAL A 673 2.50 9.66 19.30
N GLY A 674 2.01 10.29 18.24
CA GLY A 674 2.74 11.34 17.51
C GLY A 674 2.11 12.69 17.81
N THR A 675 1.17 13.12 16.96
CA THR A 675 0.45 14.39 17.19
C THR A 675 -0.52 14.37 18.37
N GLY A 676 -0.78 13.23 19.01
CA GLY A 676 -1.77 13.09 20.09
C GLY A 676 -3.25 12.99 19.66
N GLY A 677 -3.62 13.56 18.51
CA GLY A 677 -5.01 13.59 18.03
C GLY A 677 -5.74 12.24 18.05
N THR A 678 -5.16 11.18 17.47
CA THR A 678 -5.79 9.85 17.44
C THR A 678 -6.04 9.28 18.83
N ILE A 679 -5.01 9.17 19.67
CA ILE A 679 -5.18 8.59 21.02
C ILE A 679 -6.12 9.44 21.88
N CYS A 680 -6.01 10.77 21.84
CA CYS A 680 -6.85 11.63 22.67
C CYS A 680 -8.32 11.58 22.23
N GLY A 681 -8.60 11.66 20.92
CA GLY A 681 -9.96 11.56 20.40
C GLY A 681 -10.64 10.24 20.71
N VAL A 682 -9.96 9.12 20.43
CA VAL A 682 -10.46 7.77 20.73
C VAL A 682 -10.66 7.57 22.23
N SER A 683 -9.67 7.94 23.05
CA SER A 683 -9.71 7.76 24.51
C SER A 683 -10.82 8.58 25.15
N THR A 684 -11.09 9.78 24.65
CA THR A 684 -12.17 10.64 25.16
C THR A 684 -13.50 9.94 24.95
N LYS A 685 -13.76 9.45 23.72
CA LYS A 685 -14.99 8.73 23.41
C LYS A 685 -15.12 7.43 24.21
N ILE A 686 -14.03 6.68 24.37
CA ILE A 686 -14.03 5.42 25.11
C ILE A 686 -14.24 5.65 26.60
N LYS A 687 -13.62 6.65 27.23
CA LYS A 687 -13.80 6.90 28.68
C LYS A 687 -15.22 7.37 29.03
N GLU A 688 -16.00 7.89 28.08
CA GLU A 688 -17.43 8.19 28.28
C GLU A 688 -18.28 6.93 28.48
N GLU A 689 -18.04 5.87 27.69
CA GLU A 689 -18.85 4.63 27.72
C GLU A 689 -18.20 3.52 28.58
N CYS A 690 -16.87 3.44 28.55
CA CYS A 690 -16.02 2.48 29.25
C CYS A 690 -15.06 3.21 30.21
N PRO A 691 -15.53 3.85 31.29
CA PRO A 691 -14.70 4.69 32.16
C PRO A 691 -13.56 3.95 32.87
N LYS A 692 -13.64 2.61 32.95
CA LYS A 692 -12.59 1.74 33.51
C LYS A 692 -11.57 1.27 32.47
N CYS A 693 -11.78 1.57 31.19
CA CYS A 693 -10.84 1.20 30.14
C CYS A 693 -9.50 1.89 30.38
N LYS A 694 -8.44 1.09 30.42
CA LYS A 694 -7.06 1.56 30.53
C LYS A 694 -6.57 2.05 29.17
N VAL A 695 -5.96 3.22 29.11
CA VAL A 695 -5.38 3.80 27.89
C VAL A 695 -3.87 3.73 27.98
N VAL A 696 -3.27 3.03 27.02
CA VAL A 696 -1.82 2.88 26.89
C VAL A 696 -1.33 3.71 25.70
N GLY A 697 -0.50 4.71 26.00
CA GLY A 697 0.21 5.51 25.00
C GLY A 697 1.53 4.84 24.64
N VAL A 698 1.78 4.64 23.35
CA VAL A 698 3.05 4.10 22.86
C VAL A 698 3.92 5.23 22.35
N ASP A 699 5.10 5.35 22.95
CA ASP A 699 6.12 6.34 22.62
C ASP A 699 7.38 5.65 22.09
N HIS A 700 8.22 6.38 21.36
CA HIS A 700 9.52 5.86 20.95
C HIS A 700 10.54 5.95 22.10
N ALA A 701 11.44 4.97 22.24
CA ALA A 701 12.42 4.92 23.32
C ALA A 701 13.34 6.15 23.40
N LYS A 702 13.57 6.80 22.25
CA LYS A 702 14.38 8.02 22.09
C LYS A 702 13.55 9.30 21.95
N SER A 703 12.24 9.23 22.18
CA SER A 703 11.37 10.41 22.23
C SER A 703 11.25 10.95 23.65
N THR A 704 11.05 12.26 23.75
CA THR A 704 10.84 12.98 25.01
C THR A 704 9.36 13.14 25.36
N LEU A 705 8.45 12.59 24.55
CA LEU A 705 7.02 12.88 24.67
C LEU A 705 6.42 12.33 25.97
N SER A 706 6.75 11.09 26.32
CA SER A 706 6.38 10.44 27.58
C SER A 706 7.28 10.84 28.76
N ASP A 707 8.48 11.34 28.49
CA ASP A 707 9.49 11.69 29.49
C ASP A 707 10.24 12.96 29.06
N PRO A 708 9.69 14.15 29.39
CA PRO A 708 10.23 15.44 28.93
C PRO A 708 11.64 15.75 29.41
N GLU A 709 12.11 15.08 30.48
CA GLU A 709 13.46 15.26 31.04
C GLU A 709 14.52 14.44 30.28
N SER A 710 14.11 13.51 29.40
CA SER A 710 15.04 12.73 28.59
C SER A 710 15.60 13.53 27.42
N GLU A 711 16.82 13.19 26.97
CA GLU A 711 17.40 13.80 25.78
C GLU A 711 16.76 13.23 24.50
N PRO A 712 16.36 14.08 23.53
CA PRO A 712 15.83 13.60 22.26
C PRO A 712 16.91 12.88 21.46
N GLY A 713 16.59 11.69 20.96
CA GLY A 713 17.50 10.93 20.08
C GLY A 713 16.95 10.76 18.67
N VAL A 714 17.83 10.33 17.75
CA VAL A 714 17.47 10.03 16.36
C VAL A 714 17.03 8.57 16.22
N TYR A 715 15.95 8.35 15.47
CA TYR A 715 15.36 7.04 15.19
C TYR A 715 14.71 6.99 13.80
N GLU A 716 14.47 5.77 13.32
CA GLU A 716 13.96 5.49 11.97
C GLU A 716 12.44 5.30 11.95
N LEU A 717 11.85 4.88 13.07
CA LEU A 717 10.42 4.63 13.19
C LEU A 717 9.62 5.92 13.00
N GLU A 718 8.79 5.94 11.95
CA GLU A 718 7.94 7.09 11.66
C GLU A 718 6.54 6.98 12.29
N GLY A 719 5.94 8.14 12.59
CA GLY A 719 4.52 8.26 12.96
C GLY A 719 4.23 8.21 14.47
N ILE A 720 5.21 7.88 15.30
CA ILE A 720 5.15 7.97 16.77
C ILE A 720 6.40 8.67 17.30
N GLY A 721 6.30 9.20 18.52
CA GLY A 721 7.36 9.98 19.14
C GLY A 721 7.47 11.40 18.58
N SER A 722 7.93 12.29 19.43
CA SER A 722 8.29 13.67 19.10
C SER A 722 9.27 14.23 20.15
N ASP A 723 9.97 15.28 19.78
CA ASP A 723 10.79 16.14 20.65
C ASP A 723 10.00 17.35 21.20
N PHE A 724 8.73 17.50 20.83
CA PHE A 724 7.83 18.55 21.31
C PHE A 724 6.45 18.01 21.69
N GLN A 725 5.70 18.78 22.49
CA GLN A 725 4.31 18.47 22.80
C GLN A 725 3.36 19.28 21.92
N SER A 726 2.40 18.61 21.28
CA SER A 726 1.32 19.26 20.53
C SER A 726 0.20 19.77 21.45
N ALA A 727 -0.46 20.86 21.07
CA ALA A 727 -1.58 21.41 21.84
C ALA A 727 -2.80 20.48 21.89
N VAL A 728 -2.95 19.56 20.93
CA VAL A 728 -4.03 18.55 20.94
C VAL A 728 -3.71 17.31 21.78
N LEU A 729 -2.48 17.14 22.26
CA LEU A 729 -2.11 16.04 23.14
C LEU A 729 -2.53 16.35 24.59
N ASN A 730 -3.54 15.64 25.07
CA ASN A 730 -3.92 15.60 26.47
C ASN A 730 -3.38 14.34 27.16
N LYS A 731 -2.27 14.48 27.89
CA LYS A 731 -1.60 13.38 28.61
C LYS A 731 -2.44 12.80 29.75
N SER A 732 -3.40 13.53 30.33
CA SER A 732 -4.23 13.03 31.44
C SER A 732 -5.22 11.93 31.02
N LEU A 733 -5.42 11.75 29.71
CA LEU A 733 -6.20 10.63 29.17
C LEU A 733 -5.42 9.32 29.10
N ILE A 734 -4.09 9.35 29.28
CA ILE A 734 -3.20 8.20 29.13
C ILE A 734 -2.84 7.68 30.53
N ASP A 735 -3.20 6.42 30.79
CA ASP A 735 -3.02 5.79 32.10
C ASP A 735 -1.64 5.11 32.23
N GLU A 736 -1.03 4.70 31.11
CA GLU A 736 0.31 4.10 31.06
C GLU A 736 1.04 4.49 29.77
N TRP A 737 2.36 4.68 29.87
CA TRP A 737 3.25 4.87 28.73
C TRP A 737 4.16 3.66 28.53
N VAL A 738 4.25 3.18 27.30
CA VAL A 738 5.19 2.11 26.91
C VAL A 738 6.13 2.64 25.84
N LYS A 739 7.44 2.55 26.11
CA LYS A 739 8.49 2.94 25.16
C LYS A 739 8.89 1.75 24.29
N ALA A 740 8.78 1.90 22.96
CA ALA A 740 9.24 0.94 21.96
C ALA A 740 10.43 1.51 21.18
N ASP A 741 11.42 0.67 20.86
CA ASP A 741 12.51 1.06 19.96
C ASP A 741 12.24 0.62 18.51
N ASP A 742 13.08 1.09 17.59
CA ASP A 742 13.04 0.74 16.16
C ASP A 742 12.98 -0.79 15.94
N LYS A 743 13.84 -1.54 16.64
CA LYS A 743 13.97 -2.98 16.48
C LYS A 743 12.67 -3.71 16.85
N ALA A 744 12.14 -3.45 18.04
CA ALA A 744 10.89 -4.03 18.51
C ALA A 744 9.71 -3.69 17.57
N ALA A 745 9.64 -2.45 17.10
CA ALA A 745 8.59 -2.01 16.19
C ALA A 745 8.65 -2.72 14.83
N PHE A 746 9.81 -2.75 14.19
CA PHE A 746 9.98 -3.33 12.86
C PHE A 746 9.88 -4.86 12.85
N GLU A 747 10.41 -5.53 13.86
CA GLU A 747 10.24 -6.98 14.03
C GLU A 747 8.77 -7.35 14.18
N MET A 748 8.05 -6.65 15.06
CA MET A 748 6.62 -6.92 15.26
C MET A 748 5.80 -6.59 14.02
N ALA A 749 6.14 -5.54 13.28
CA ALA A 749 5.48 -5.22 12.01
C ALA A 749 5.68 -6.35 10.97
N ARG A 750 6.91 -6.89 10.84
CA ARG A 750 7.18 -8.05 9.98
C ARG A 750 6.41 -9.30 10.43
N ARG A 751 6.29 -9.52 11.75
CA ARG A 751 5.47 -10.61 12.31
C ARG A 751 3.99 -10.44 12.01
N LEU A 752 3.43 -9.24 12.14
CA LEU A 752 2.03 -8.94 11.77
C LEU A 752 1.76 -9.31 10.30
N ILE A 753 2.70 -9.00 9.41
CA ILE A 753 2.58 -9.35 8.00
C ILE A 753 2.66 -10.87 7.80
N ARG A 754 3.70 -11.53 8.35
CA ARG A 754 4.00 -12.94 8.09
C ARG A 754 3.09 -13.92 8.82
N GLU A 755 2.61 -13.56 10.02
CA GLU A 755 1.80 -14.43 10.87
C GLU A 755 0.30 -14.10 10.75
N GLU A 756 -0.07 -12.82 10.71
CA GLU A 756 -1.49 -12.40 10.73
C GLU A 756 -2.01 -11.94 9.35
N GLY A 757 -1.13 -11.82 8.35
CA GLY A 757 -1.49 -11.30 7.03
C GLY A 757 -1.78 -9.80 6.99
N ILE A 758 -1.34 -9.04 7.99
CA ILE A 758 -1.72 -7.63 8.14
C ILE A 758 -0.63 -6.73 7.53
N LEU A 759 -0.91 -6.11 6.38
CA LEU A 759 0.00 -5.26 5.61
C LEU A 759 0.12 -3.82 6.17
N CYS A 760 0.60 -3.69 7.40
CA CYS A 760 0.71 -2.43 8.14
C CYS A 760 2.14 -1.85 8.23
N GLY A 761 2.27 -0.58 8.61
CA GLY A 761 3.54 0.13 8.82
C GLY A 761 4.21 -0.16 10.17
N GLY A 762 5.43 0.36 10.36
CA GLY A 762 6.25 0.09 11.56
C GLY A 762 5.60 0.53 12.88
N SER A 763 4.91 1.67 12.90
CA SER A 763 4.21 2.17 14.10
C SER A 763 3.08 1.24 14.56
N SER A 764 2.48 0.48 13.64
CA SER A 764 1.53 -0.58 13.95
C SER A 764 2.21 -1.73 14.71
N GLY A 765 3.43 -2.09 14.32
CA GLY A 765 4.25 -3.06 15.04
C GLY A 765 4.60 -2.60 16.46
N ALA A 766 4.98 -1.33 16.63
CA ALA A 766 5.23 -0.75 17.95
C ALA A 766 3.99 -0.85 18.86
N ASN A 767 2.81 -0.53 18.31
CA ASN A 767 1.55 -0.57 19.05
C ASN A 767 1.18 -1.99 19.49
N VAL A 768 1.33 -2.99 18.61
CA VAL A 768 1.01 -4.39 18.95
C VAL A 768 2.02 -4.96 19.93
N TRP A 769 3.31 -4.64 19.77
CA TRP A 769 4.35 -5.07 20.72
C TRP A 769 4.07 -4.51 22.12
N ALA A 770 3.74 -3.22 22.21
CA ALA A 770 3.38 -2.57 23.46
C ALA A 770 2.09 -3.15 24.05
N ALA A 771 1.09 -3.45 23.22
CA ALA A 771 -0.16 -4.06 23.66
C ALA A 771 0.08 -5.45 24.28
N CYS A 772 0.87 -6.31 23.63
CA CYS A 772 1.20 -7.62 24.19
C CYS A 772 1.92 -7.53 25.53
N LYS A 773 2.82 -6.54 25.71
CA LYS A 773 3.48 -6.29 26.99
C LYS A 773 2.51 -5.79 28.07
N ALA A 774 1.73 -4.77 27.76
CA ALA A 774 0.78 -4.18 28.69
C ALA A 774 -0.35 -5.16 29.08
N ALA A 775 -0.68 -6.10 28.19
CA ALA A 775 -1.71 -7.10 28.38
C ALA A 775 -1.24 -8.42 29.03
N ALA A 776 0.05 -8.59 29.32
CA ALA A 776 0.62 -9.86 29.78
C ALA A 776 0.01 -10.42 31.09
N GLY A 777 -0.70 -9.60 31.87
CA GLY A 777 -1.41 -10.02 33.09
C GLY A 777 -2.94 -9.98 32.99
N LEU A 778 -3.51 -9.69 31.82
CA LEU A 778 -4.96 -9.65 31.64
C LEU A 778 -5.53 -11.06 31.41
N PRO A 779 -6.52 -11.50 32.21
CA PRO A 779 -7.09 -12.84 32.05
C PRO A 779 -7.92 -12.95 30.77
N LYS A 780 -8.16 -14.20 30.36
CA LYS A 780 -9.09 -14.55 29.28
C LYS A 780 -10.45 -13.85 29.45
N GLY A 781 -11.01 -13.40 28.32
CA GLY A 781 -12.30 -12.68 28.26
C GLY A 781 -12.16 -11.16 28.35
N LYS A 782 -10.98 -10.65 28.73
CA LYS A 782 -10.66 -9.22 28.61
C LYS A 782 -10.42 -8.84 27.14
N LYS A 783 -10.78 -7.61 26.78
CA LYS A 783 -10.71 -7.09 25.40
C LYS A 783 -9.74 -5.92 25.31
N VAL A 784 -8.75 -6.05 24.44
CA VAL A 784 -7.77 -5.01 24.12
C VAL A 784 -7.97 -4.59 22.67
N VAL A 785 -8.04 -3.29 22.39
CA VAL A 785 -8.06 -2.75 21.02
C VAL A 785 -6.81 -1.93 20.76
N VAL A 786 -6.14 -2.25 19.66
CA VAL A 786 -4.88 -1.63 19.23
C VAL A 786 -5.10 -0.89 17.91
N ILE A 787 -4.64 0.36 17.79
CA ILE A 787 -4.74 1.11 16.54
C ILE A 787 -3.58 0.74 15.60
N LEU A 788 -3.87 0.34 14.37
CA LEU A 788 -2.86 0.16 13.30
C LEU A 788 -2.95 1.32 12.30
N PRO A 789 -2.14 2.38 12.48
CA PRO A 789 -2.41 3.68 11.88
C PRO A 789 -2.21 3.75 10.37
N ASP A 790 -1.36 2.92 9.75
CA ASP A 790 -0.97 3.14 8.36
C ASP A 790 -0.43 1.91 7.62
N SER A 791 -0.42 2.04 6.28
CA SER A 791 -0.12 0.95 5.36
C SER A 791 1.38 0.77 5.12
N VAL A 792 1.78 -0.48 4.92
CA VAL A 792 3.13 -0.87 4.53
C VAL A 792 3.61 -0.24 3.22
N ARG A 793 2.68 0.19 2.35
CA ARG A 793 2.97 0.84 1.06
C ARG A 793 3.97 2.00 1.17
N ASN A 794 3.95 2.71 2.29
CA ASN A 794 4.79 3.88 2.52
C ASN A 794 6.23 3.52 2.91
N TYR A 795 6.56 2.24 3.04
CA TYR A 795 7.77 1.73 3.71
C TYR A 795 8.49 0.62 2.95
N MET A 796 8.19 0.45 1.66
CA MET A 796 8.70 -0.65 0.84
C MET A 796 10.24 -0.72 0.79
N SER A 797 10.91 0.44 0.80
CA SER A 797 12.39 0.57 0.81
C SER A 797 13.03 0.62 2.20
N THR A 798 12.26 0.44 3.28
CA THR A 798 12.74 0.55 4.67
C THR A 798 12.63 -0.80 5.39
N PHE A 799 11.85 -0.92 6.46
CA PHE A 799 11.79 -2.13 7.28
C PHE A 799 11.29 -3.37 6.52
N LEU A 800 10.64 -3.22 5.35
CA LEU A 800 10.32 -4.36 4.48
C LEU A 800 11.52 -4.89 3.71
N ASP A 801 12.53 -4.07 3.45
CA ASP A 801 13.72 -4.45 2.72
C ASP A 801 14.71 -5.15 3.67
N ASP A 802 15.09 -6.39 3.32
CA ASP A 802 15.99 -7.19 4.15
C ASP A 802 17.38 -6.56 4.27
N GLU A 803 17.94 -6.00 3.19
CA GLU A 803 19.25 -5.36 3.27
C GLU A 803 19.23 -4.12 4.15
N TRP A 804 18.12 -3.36 4.13
CA TRP A 804 17.94 -2.19 4.98
C TRP A 804 17.94 -2.57 6.46
N MET A 805 17.27 -3.68 6.81
CA MET A 805 17.25 -4.23 8.17
C MET A 805 18.62 -4.76 8.60
N THR A 806 19.33 -5.50 7.74
CA THR A 806 20.67 -6.02 8.03
C THR A 806 21.65 -4.88 8.32
N LYS A 807 21.66 -3.84 7.45
CA LYS A 807 22.57 -2.68 7.57
C LYS A 807 22.39 -1.89 8.88
N ARG A 808 21.23 -2.02 9.52
CA ARG A 808 20.89 -1.34 10.78
C ARG A 808 20.88 -2.26 12.00
N GLU A 809 21.27 -3.53 11.82
CA GLU A 809 21.34 -4.53 12.89
C GLU A 809 19.99 -4.80 13.60
N TYR A 810 18.88 -4.58 12.88
CA TYR A 810 17.53 -4.84 13.37
C TYR A 810 17.06 -6.28 13.17
N GLU A 811 17.92 -7.16 12.65
CA GLU A 811 17.60 -8.58 12.51
C GLU A 811 17.61 -9.32 13.86
N LEU A 812 16.78 -10.36 13.96
CA LEU A 812 17.00 -11.46 14.91
C LEU A 812 17.87 -12.52 14.21
N PRO A 813 18.74 -13.24 14.93
CA PRO A 813 19.31 -14.47 14.39
C PRO A 813 18.16 -15.39 13.92
N LEU A 814 18.20 -15.76 12.64
CA LEU A 814 17.21 -16.59 11.94
C LEU A 814 16.89 -17.91 12.64
#